data_AF-C1CXR4-F1
#
_entry.id   AF-C1CXR4-F1
#
_cell.length_a   1.000
_cell.length_b   1.000
_cell.length_c   1.000
_cell.angle_alpha   90.00
_cell.angle_beta   90.00
_cell.angle_gamma   90.00
#
_symmetry.space_group_name_H-M   'P 1'
#
loop_
_entity.id
_entity.type
_entity.pdbx_description
1 polymer ?
#
loop_
_entity_poly.entity_id
_entity_poly.type
_entity_poly.pdbx_seq_one_letter_code
_entity_poly.pdbx_strand_id
1 'polypeptide(L)'
;MPKRTDLQTILILGSGPIQIGQAAEFDYSGTQALKALRGEGYRVVLVNSNPATIMTDPDLADATYLEPLTPEFVEKIIALEKPDAILPTLGGQTALNLAMELHERGTLEKYGVELIGAGVEAIKKGEDRELFQAAMKKIGVETARGKMVHSMEEAVEYQKEIGLPIVIRPSFTLGGTGGGIAHTYEEFLAITEGGLRDSPVTSVLLEESILGWKEYELEVMRDTADTVIIITSIENFDPMGVHTGDSITVAPAQTLSDVEYQRLRNQSLAIIREIGVATGGSNIQFAVNPDNGRVIVIEMNPRVSRSSALASKATGFPIAKIAALLAVGYHLDELPNDITRVTPASFEPSIDYVVTKIPRFAFEKFPGTSDHLGTQMRSVGEVMAIGRTFKESLQKALRSTESDIRGVYAEMDEAGLRALLYPNPRRIEAVIELLRRGESIDALFDATKIDRWFLEQIKEIIDAEHELLELGPISEWKYEYWREVKRLGFSDARIGEIVGLSELQVRQLRKAARATPVYKTVDTCAAEFEAYTPYHYSTYEWEDEVTGTDKPKVVILGSGPNRIGQGVEFDYATVHAVWALQEAGYETIMVNSNPETVSTDYDTADRLYFEPLTFEDVMNIVDHEKPVGVIVQLGGQTPLKLAKKLADAGAPIIGTSPETIHEAEDRASFNALCERLGLSQPRGKVAETPEQARQLAAELGFPLMARPSYVLGGRAMRTVRSMEELVTYLDEVYAAVEGQPSILLDQFLEGALELDVDTLCDGERAVVAGIMEHVEAAGVHSGDSACVLPPVNLSAELLARVKADTERLALELGVRGLMNVQWAVKDGTAYILEANPRASRTVPFVSKAVNHPLAKSAARIAVGHTLEQIGLTETPEAAMYSVKEVHLPFLKFKGVSPILGPEMKSTGESMGIDADPYLAFYRAQLGAKSYLPLSGTALLLGDGLDEVASTLQGAGLNVIREQDGNTLPDLLIDVTGSPLLRTALERGVPIVSTREAAVWTSKAIAAAQGSELRVRSLQDWQTQEAVAG
;
A
#
# COMPACT_ATOMS: atom_id res chain seq x y z
N MET A 1 -4.62 -36.13 -6.86
CA MET A 1 -4.16 -36.92 -5.70
C MET A 1 -4.59 -36.08 -4.52
N PRO A 2 -5.20 -36.63 -3.47
CA PRO A 2 -5.51 -35.80 -2.32
C PRO A 2 -4.23 -35.24 -1.70
N LYS A 3 -4.39 -34.31 -0.76
CA LYS A 3 -3.31 -33.67 -0.01
C LYS A 3 -2.10 -34.56 0.30
N ARG A 4 -0.90 -33.99 0.24
CA ARG A 4 0.38 -34.62 0.57
C ARG A 4 0.42 -35.02 2.04
N THR A 5 0.65 -36.31 2.31
CA THR A 5 0.75 -36.86 3.68
C THR A 5 2.18 -36.95 4.19
N ASP A 6 3.16 -36.67 3.34
CA ASP A 6 4.58 -36.61 3.67
C ASP A 6 5.01 -35.26 4.23
N LEU A 7 4.15 -34.24 4.14
CA LEU A 7 4.33 -32.93 4.75
C LEU A 7 3.45 -32.81 6.00
N GLN A 8 3.97 -32.24 7.07
CA GLN A 8 3.25 -31.91 8.30
C GLN A 8 3.39 -30.43 8.66
N THR A 9 4.60 -29.88 8.54
CA THR A 9 4.92 -28.49 8.86
C THR A 9 5.37 -27.74 7.61
N ILE A 10 4.72 -26.61 7.31
CA ILE A 10 5.04 -25.76 6.15
C ILE A 10 5.45 -24.37 6.64
N LEU A 11 6.61 -23.91 6.20
CA LEU A 11 7.09 -22.54 6.44
C LEU A 11 6.71 -21.63 5.25
N ILE A 12 5.95 -20.58 5.53
CA ILE A 12 5.63 -19.53 4.55
C ILE A 12 6.58 -18.35 4.75
N LEU A 13 7.12 -17.83 3.66
CA LEU A 13 7.94 -16.61 3.65
C LEU A 13 7.06 -15.42 3.26
N GLY A 14 6.91 -14.44 4.15
CA GLY A 14 6.23 -13.18 3.87
C GLY A 14 7.06 -12.22 3.01
N SER A 15 6.48 -11.07 2.68
CA SER A 15 7.10 -10.05 1.83
C SER A 15 8.02 -9.08 2.58
N GLY A 16 7.84 -8.95 3.90
CA GLY A 16 8.45 -7.89 4.71
C GLY A 16 7.66 -6.59 4.63
N PRO A 17 8.30 -5.44 4.91
CA PRO A 17 7.65 -4.13 4.88
C PRO A 17 7.09 -3.80 3.49
N ILE A 18 6.00 -3.04 3.48
CA ILE A 18 5.41 -2.49 2.25
C ILE A 18 6.42 -1.55 1.59
N GLN A 19 6.67 -1.77 0.29
CA GLN A 19 7.56 -0.97 -0.55
C GLN A 19 6.92 -0.75 -1.93
N ILE A 20 7.30 0.32 -2.63
CA ILE A 20 6.82 0.55 -4.01
C ILE A 20 7.19 -0.64 -4.89
N GLY A 21 6.17 -1.28 -5.47
CA GLY A 21 6.30 -2.49 -6.28
C GLY A 21 6.20 -3.80 -5.50
N GLN A 22 6.04 -3.79 -4.18
CA GLN A 22 5.72 -4.97 -3.37
C GLN A 22 4.90 -4.56 -2.13
N ALA A 23 3.57 -4.55 -2.25
CA ALA A 23 2.67 -3.92 -1.29
C ALA A 23 1.71 -4.91 -0.60
N ALA A 24 0.46 -4.49 -0.35
CA ALA A 24 -0.49 -5.23 0.49
C ALA A 24 -0.99 -6.53 -0.16
N GLU A 25 -0.79 -6.70 -1.48
CA GLU A 25 -1.20 -7.89 -2.23
C GLU A 25 -0.62 -9.19 -1.64
N PHE A 26 0.52 -9.11 -0.95
CA PHE A 26 1.17 -10.26 -0.30
C PHE A 26 0.67 -10.54 1.11
N ASP A 27 0.10 -9.55 1.81
CA ASP A 27 -0.67 -9.82 3.05
C ASP A 27 -1.98 -10.52 2.72
N TYR A 28 -2.70 -10.04 1.69
CA TYR A 28 -3.87 -10.71 1.15
C TYR A 28 -3.55 -12.16 0.74
N SER A 29 -2.53 -12.35 -0.11
CA SER A 29 -2.16 -13.68 -0.59
C SER A 29 -1.67 -14.60 0.54
N GLY A 30 -0.85 -14.07 1.45
CA GLY A 30 -0.35 -14.80 2.61
C GLY A 30 -1.47 -15.22 3.56
N THR A 31 -2.40 -14.33 3.86
CA THR A 31 -3.57 -14.60 4.72
C THR A 31 -4.44 -15.71 4.14
N GLN A 32 -4.74 -15.66 2.83
CA GLN A 32 -5.51 -16.72 2.17
C GLN A 32 -4.82 -18.09 2.27
N ALA A 33 -3.50 -18.13 2.04
CA ALA A 33 -2.74 -19.37 2.10
C ALA A 33 -2.66 -19.96 3.51
N LEU A 34 -2.46 -19.11 4.53
CA LEU A 34 -2.48 -19.53 5.94
C LEU A 34 -3.81 -20.19 6.30
N LYS A 35 -4.93 -19.52 6.00
CA LYS A 35 -6.29 -20.05 6.24
C LYS A 35 -6.49 -21.40 5.52
N ALA A 36 -6.05 -21.51 4.27
CA ALA A 36 -6.19 -22.72 3.46
C ALA A 36 -5.40 -23.91 4.02
N LEU A 37 -4.09 -23.74 4.24
CA LEU A 37 -3.21 -24.80 4.70
C LEU A 37 -3.56 -25.26 6.12
N ARG A 38 -3.89 -24.32 7.01
CA ARG A 38 -4.35 -24.64 8.36
C ARG A 38 -5.69 -25.37 8.35
N GLY A 39 -6.61 -24.98 7.47
CA GLY A 39 -7.90 -25.66 7.25
C GLY A 39 -7.74 -27.13 6.84
N GLU A 40 -6.67 -27.45 6.11
CA GLU A 40 -6.31 -28.82 5.71
C GLU A 40 -5.56 -29.62 6.79
N GLY A 41 -5.28 -28.99 7.94
CA GLY A 41 -4.62 -29.60 9.09
C GLY A 41 -3.10 -29.67 9.01
N TYR A 42 -2.47 -28.86 8.15
CA TYR A 42 -1.03 -28.63 8.22
C TYR A 42 -0.69 -27.73 9.40
N ARG A 43 0.47 -27.97 10.01
CA ARG A 43 1.09 -27.00 10.90
C ARG A 43 1.72 -25.91 10.04
N VAL A 44 1.36 -24.65 10.25
CA VAL A 44 1.84 -23.55 9.43
C VAL A 44 2.69 -22.59 10.25
N VAL A 45 3.92 -22.39 9.81
CA VAL A 45 4.87 -21.42 10.36
C VAL A 45 4.97 -20.26 9.39
N LEU A 46 4.91 -19.03 9.90
CA LEU A 46 5.10 -17.83 9.11
C LEU A 46 6.33 -17.06 9.59
N VAL A 47 7.11 -16.51 8.67
CA VAL A 47 8.04 -15.41 8.96
C VAL A 47 7.70 -14.19 8.11
N ASN A 48 7.47 -13.04 8.75
CA ASN A 48 7.25 -11.76 8.09
C ASN A 48 7.61 -10.64 9.09
N SER A 49 8.48 -9.70 8.71
CA SER A 49 8.89 -8.61 9.62
C SER A 49 7.84 -7.50 9.76
N ASN A 50 6.81 -7.46 8.93
CA ASN A 50 5.80 -6.39 8.91
C ASN A 50 4.66 -6.65 9.93
N PRO A 51 4.55 -5.86 11.01
CA PRO A 51 3.54 -6.05 12.07
C PRO A 51 2.13 -5.59 11.65
N ALA A 52 2.01 -4.77 10.59
CA ALA A 52 0.74 -4.22 10.15
C ALA A 52 -0.11 -5.19 9.31
N THR A 53 0.40 -6.40 9.09
CA THR A 53 -0.27 -7.41 8.28
C THR A 53 -1.26 -8.23 9.08
N ILE A 54 -2.35 -8.67 8.43
CA ILE A 54 -3.28 -9.63 9.01
C ILE A 54 -2.61 -10.99 9.13
N MET A 55 -1.81 -11.43 8.15
CA MET A 55 -1.14 -12.73 8.17
C MET A 55 -0.24 -12.95 9.40
N THR A 56 0.20 -11.87 10.07
CA THR A 56 1.01 -11.95 11.31
C THR A 56 0.17 -11.97 12.59
N ASP A 57 -1.15 -12.05 12.50
CA ASP A 57 -1.99 -12.27 13.67
C ASP A 57 -1.67 -13.63 14.32
N PRO A 58 -1.52 -13.66 15.65
CA PRO A 58 -1.01 -14.84 16.36
C PRO A 58 -1.91 -16.07 16.25
N ASP A 59 -3.19 -15.91 15.91
CA ASP A 59 -4.18 -16.98 15.74
C ASP A 59 -4.30 -17.53 14.31
N LEU A 60 -3.65 -16.92 13.31
CA LEU A 60 -3.71 -17.40 11.92
C LEU A 60 -2.67 -18.47 11.59
N ALA A 61 -1.48 -18.42 12.18
CA ALA A 61 -0.44 -19.45 12.05
C ALA A 61 -0.24 -20.19 13.38
N ASP A 62 0.42 -21.36 13.36
CA ASP A 62 0.80 -22.08 14.58
C ASP A 62 2.03 -21.46 15.25
N ALA A 63 2.92 -20.84 14.45
CA ALA A 63 4.03 -20.04 14.92
C ALA A 63 4.29 -18.87 13.97
N THR A 64 4.26 -17.64 14.49
CA THR A 64 4.44 -16.41 13.73
C THR A 64 5.73 -15.71 14.14
N TYR A 65 6.65 -15.51 13.22
CA TYR A 65 7.93 -14.85 13.47
C TYR A 65 7.94 -13.44 12.86
N LEU A 66 7.90 -12.42 13.73
CA LEU A 66 8.19 -11.03 13.40
C LEU A 66 9.72 -10.82 13.44
N GLU A 67 10.41 -11.40 12.47
CA GLU A 67 11.88 -11.43 12.40
C GLU A 67 12.37 -10.92 11.03
N PRO A 68 13.62 -10.40 10.95
CA PRO A 68 14.23 -10.02 9.67
C PRO A 68 14.21 -11.14 8.62
N LEU A 69 13.85 -10.79 7.39
CA LEU A 69 13.81 -11.71 6.25
C LEU A 69 15.20 -11.89 5.63
N THR A 70 16.13 -12.45 6.40
CA THR A 70 17.50 -12.78 5.95
C THR A 70 17.77 -14.29 6.10
N PRO A 71 18.72 -14.85 5.32
CA PRO A 71 19.01 -16.29 5.40
C PRO A 71 19.45 -16.73 6.80
N GLU A 72 20.15 -15.89 7.56
CA GLU A 72 20.63 -16.20 8.90
C GLU A 72 19.49 -16.37 9.90
N PHE A 73 18.46 -15.52 9.81
CA PHE A 73 17.28 -15.61 10.67
C PHE A 73 16.37 -16.76 10.24
N VAL A 74 16.13 -16.92 8.94
CA VAL A 74 15.29 -18.00 8.43
C VAL A 74 15.94 -19.37 8.65
N GLU A 75 17.26 -19.51 8.56
CA GLU A 75 17.95 -20.74 8.94
C GLU A 75 17.73 -21.10 10.42
N LYS A 76 17.76 -20.10 11.33
CA LYS A 76 17.47 -20.34 12.76
C LYS A 76 16.04 -20.81 12.97
N ILE A 77 15.07 -20.23 12.24
CA ILE A 77 13.67 -20.67 12.28
C ILE A 77 13.57 -22.11 11.75
N ILE A 78 14.19 -22.43 10.61
CA ILE A 78 14.23 -23.80 10.05
C ILE A 78 14.83 -24.79 11.07
N ALA A 79 15.91 -24.42 11.75
CA ALA A 79 16.56 -25.28 12.74
C ALA A 79 15.66 -25.55 13.96
N LEU A 80 14.88 -24.56 14.39
CA LEU A 80 13.97 -24.63 15.53
C LEU A 80 12.69 -25.39 15.17
N GLU A 81 12.04 -24.99 14.08
CA GLU A 81 10.70 -25.42 13.67
C GLU A 81 10.69 -26.71 12.84
N LYS A 82 11.82 -27.02 12.20
CA LYS A 82 12.02 -28.20 11.33
C LYS A 82 10.88 -28.39 10.32
N PRO A 83 10.56 -27.37 9.49
CA PRO A 83 9.52 -27.50 8.47
C PRO A 83 9.89 -28.58 7.46
N ASP A 84 8.90 -29.33 6.98
CA ASP A 84 9.09 -30.30 5.89
C ASP A 84 9.22 -29.60 4.54
N ALA A 85 8.55 -28.45 4.39
CA ALA A 85 8.58 -27.65 3.17
C ALA A 85 8.54 -26.13 3.43
N ILE A 86 9.03 -25.36 2.45
CA ILE A 86 8.88 -23.92 2.33
C ILE A 86 8.00 -23.59 1.13
N LEU A 87 7.07 -22.65 1.31
CA LEU A 87 6.24 -22.07 0.24
C LEU A 87 6.69 -20.63 -0.03
N PRO A 88 7.54 -20.38 -1.05
CA PRO A 88 8.15 -19.08 -1.30
C PRO A 88 7.36 -18.20 -2.28
N THR A 89 6.25 -18.69 -2.83
CA THR A 89 5.53 -18.07 -3.95
C THR A 89 4.47 -17.05 -3.53
N LEU A 90 4.44 -16.66 -2.25
CA LEU A 90 3.40 -15.81 -1.65
C LEU A 90 3.93 -14.48 -1.08
N GLY A 91 5.25 -14.33 -0.95
CA GLY A 91 5.90 -13.15 -0.36
C GLY A 91 6.65 -12.29 -1.38
N GLY A 92 6.16 -12.23 -2.62
CA GLY A 92 6.76 -11.43 -3.69
C GLY A 92 8.19 -11.85 -4.02
N GLN A 93 9.01 -10.88 -4.42
CA GLN A 93 10.43 -11.15 -4.71
C GLN A 93 11.23 -11.44 -3.45
N THR A 94 10.92 -10.78 -2.32
CA THR A 94 11.65 -11.00 -1.07
C THR A 94 11.70 -12.49 -0.73
N ALA A 95 10.54 -13.17 -0.79
CA ALA A 95 10.44 -14.60 -0.51
C ALA A 95 11.18 -15.48 -1.54
N LEU A 96 11.07 -15.19 -2.84
CA LEU A 96 11.77 -15.95 -3.88
C LEU A 96 13.29 -15.84 -3.72
N ASN A 97 13.82 -14.61 -3.59
CA ASN A 97 15.26 -14.38 -3.43
C ASN A 97 15.80 -15.08 -2.17
N LEU A 98 15.07 -14.98 -1.06
CA LEU A 98 15.45 -15.61 0.20
C LEU A 98 15.47 -17.14 0.10
N ALA A 99 14.46 -17.74 -0.53
CA ALA A 99 14.41 -19.18 -0.76
C ALA A 99 15.57 -19.67 -1.65
N MET A 100 15.90 -18.90 -2.69
CA MET A 100 17.03 -19.21 -3.58
C MET A 100 18.37 -19.07 -2.87
N GLU A 101 18.56 -18.04 -2.04
CA GLU A 101 19.78 -17.87 -1.27
C GLU A 101 19.96 -18.98 -0.21
N LEU A 102 18.88 -19.38 0.47
CA LEU A 102 18.88 -20.54 1.37
C LEU A 102 19.24 -21.84 0.65
N HIS A 103 18.76 -22.01 -0.59
CA HIS A 103 19.14 -23.16 -1.43
C HIS A 103 20.63 -23.12 -1.80
N GLU A 104 21.13 -21.99 -2.27
CA GLU A 104 22.52 -21.80 -2.71
C GLU A 104 23.54 -21.95 -1.57
N ARG A 105 23.15 -21.55 -0.35
CA ARG A 105 23.93 -21.78 0.88
C ARG A 105 23.90 -23.25 1.35
N GLY A 106 23.10 -24.12 0.73
CA GLY A 106 22.92 -25.51 1.12
C GLY A 106 22.05 -25.71 2.36
N THR A 107 21.38 -24.66 2.85
CA THR A 107 20.54 -24.70 4.06
C THR A 107 19.35 -25.65 3.87
N LEU A 108 18.68 -25.60 2.71
CA LEU A 108 17.53 -26.48 2.45
C LEU A 108 17.93 -27.96 2.45
N GLU A 109 19.05 -28.31 1.82
CA GLU A 109 19.59 -29.68 1.81
C GLU A 109 20.01 -30.14 3.21
N LYS A 110 20.68 -29.26 3.98
CA LYS A 110 21.13 -29.53 5.35
C LYS A 110 20.00 -29.94 6.29
N TYR A 111 18.82 -29.33 6.16
CA TYR A 111 17.66 -29.60 7.02
C TYR A 111 16.59 -30.49 6.36
N GLY A 112 16.77 -30.88 5.09
CA GLY A 112 15.81 -31.72 4.36
C GLY A 112 14.50 -31.02 4.02
N VAL A 113 14.54 -29.71 3.78
CA VAL A 113 13.35 -28.88 3.53
C VAL A 113 13.08 -28.78 2.02
N GLU A 114 11.87 -29.14 1.60
CA GLU A 114 11.45 -29.07 0.19
C GLU A 114 10.94 -27.67 -0.19
N LEU A 115 11.21 -27.19 -1.42
CA LEU A 115 10.51 -26.03 -1.98
C LEU A 115 9.26 -26.49 -2.72
N ILE A 116 8.08 -26.08 -2.23
CA ILE A 116 6.77 -26.35 -2.85
C ILE A 116 6.21 -25.10 -3.52
N GLY A 117 5.17 -25.26 -4.35
CA GLY A 117 4.61 -24.18 -5.17
C GLY A 117 5.41 -23.99 -6.46
N ALA A 118 6.64 -23.48 -6.34
CA ALA A 118 7.61 -23.39 -7.42
C ALA A 118 8.97 -23.94 -6.98
N GLY A 119 9.50 -24.90 -7.75
CA GLY A 119 10.83 -25.47 -7.50
C GLY A 119 11.97 -24.54 -7.96
N VAL A 120 13.19 -24.87 -7.54
CA VAL A 120 14.43 -24.12 -7.86
C VAL A 120 14.57 -23.85 -9.37
N GLU A 121 14.33 -24.85 -10.22
CA GLU A 121 14.45 -24.70 -11.68
C GLU A 121 13.43 -23.71 -12.23
N ALA A 122 12.19 -23.76 -11.75
CA ALA A 122 11.11 -22.88 -12.20
C ALA A 122 11.37 -21.43 -11.78
N ILE A 123 11.82 -21.21 -10.53
CA ILE A 123 12.20 -19.88 -10.05
C ILE A 123 13.38 -19.34 -10.87
N LYS A 124 14.45 -20.13 -11.06
CA LYS A 124 15.60 -19.71 -11.88
C LYS A 124 15.20 -19.38 -13.31
N LYS A 125 14.42 -20.23 -13.98
CA LYS A 125 13.98 -19.99 -15.37
C LYS A 125 13.03 -18.80 -15.51
N GLY A 126 12.18 -18.53 -14.51
CA GLY A 126 11.27 -17.40 -14.52
C GLY A 126 11.97 -16.07 -14.26
N GLU A 127 12.95 -16.05 -13.35
CA GLU A 127 13.62 -14.83 -12.88
C GLU A 127 14.90 -14.48 -13.67
N ASP A 128 15.65 -15.48 -14.16
CA ASP A 128 16.83 -15.25 -14.98
C ASP A 128 16.43 -15.00 -16.44
N ARG A 129 16.73 -13.80 -16.95
CA ARG A 129 16.32 -13.36 -18.29
C ARG A 129 16.96 -14.18 -19.41
N GLU A 130 18.19 -14.68 -19.25
CA GLU A 130 18.84 -15.50 -20.28
C GLU A 130 18.21 -16.89 -20.32
N LEU A 131 17.97 -17.49 -19.16
CA LEU A 131 17.27 -18.78 -19.06
C LEU A 131 15.83 -18.67 -19.60
N PHE A 132 15.14 -17.58 -19.30
CA PHE A 132 13.82 -17.30 -19.84
C PHE A 132 13.84 -17.19 -21.37
N GLN A 133 14.74 -16.39 -21.95
CA GLN A 133 14.86 -16.26 -23.41
C GLN A 133 15.20 -17.61 -24.08
N ALA A 134 16.09 -18.40 -23.47
CA ALA A 134 16.42 -19.73 -23.95
C ALA A 134 15.20 -20.67 -23.92
N ALA A 135 14.40 -20.61 -22.85
CA ALA A 135 13.15 -21.35 -22.72
C ALA A 135 12.14 -20.94 -23.80
N MET A 136 11.92 -19.64 -24.01
CA MET A 136 10.99 -19.12 -25.03
C MET A 136 11.39 -19.56 -26.44
N LYS A 137 12.69 -19.45 -26.76
CA LYS A 137 13.25 -19.92 -28.04
C LYS A 137 13.02 -21.41 -28.27
N LYS A 138 13.15 -22.23 -27.21
CA LYS A 138 12.94 -23.69 -27.29
C LYS A 138 11.50 -24.05 -27.64
N ILE A 139 10.52 -23.30 -27.14
CA ILE A 139 9.08 -23.53 -27.42
C ILE A 139 8.56 -22.72 -28.61
N GLY A 140 9.41 -21.95 -29.28
CA GLY A 140 9.02 -21.15 -30.45
C GLY A 140 8.16 -19.93 -30.11
N VAL A 141 8.23 -19.43 -28.88
CA VAL A 141 7.62 -18.17 -28.47
C VAL A 141 8.62 -17.03 -28.68
N GLU A 142 8.18 -15.96 -29.35
CA GLU A 142 9.04 -14.84 -29.72
C GLU A 142 9.24 -13.88 -28.54
N THR A 143 10.50 -13.52 -28.25
CA THR A 143 10.88 -12.44 -27.33
C THR A 143 11.35 -11.21 -28.12
N ALA A 144 11.42 -10.04 -27.49
CA ALA A 144 12.01 -8.87 -28.11
C ALA A 144 13.46 -9.19 -28.55
N ARG A 145 13.87 -8.67 -29.71
CA ARG A 145 15.28 -8.78 -30.12
C ARG A 145 16.13 -8.02 -29.12
N GLY A 146 17.13 -8.70 -28.55
CA GLY A 146 18.01 -8.08 -27.57
C GLY A 146 19.31 -8.84 -27.40
N LYS A 147 20.24 -8.22 -26.67
CA LYS A 147 21.54 -8.78 -26.32
C LYS A 147 21.92 -8.37 -24.91
N MET A 148 22.36 -9.35 -24.12
CA MET A 148 23.03 -9.08 -22.84
C MET A 148 24.42 -8.49 -23.10
N VAL A 149 24.73 -7.39 -22.44
CA VAL A 149 26.04 -6.73 -22.53
C VAL A 149 26.62 -6.54 -21.13
N HIS A 150 27.95 -6.60 -21.04
CA HIS A 150 28.71 -6.54 -19.78
C HIS A 150 29.66 -5.35 -19.72
N SER A 151 29.71 -4.54 -20.77
CA SER A 151 30.52 -3.34 -20.82
C SER A 151 29.89 -2.26 -21.70
N MET A 152 30.33 -1.02 -21.54
CA MET A 152 29.89 0.08 -22.38
C MET A 152 30.31 -0.10 -23.84
N GLU A 153 31.45 -0.75 -24.11
CA GLU A 153 31.89 -1.06 -25.47
C GLU A 153 30.94 -2.03 -26.17
N GLU A 154 30.57 -3.13 -25.51
CA GLU A 154 29.60 -4.09 -26.03
C GLU A 154 28.24 -3.45 -26.26
N ALA A 155 27.82 -2.59 -25.31
CA ALA A 155 26.58 -1.83 -25.38
C ALA A 155 26.56 -0.91 -26.62
N VAL A 156 27.61 -0.11 -26.82
CA VAL A 156 27.71 0.83 -27.94
C VAL A 156 27.76 0.10 -29.29
N GLU A 157 28.39 -1.07 -29.36
CA GLU A 157 28.39 -1.88 -30.58
C GLU A 157 26.99 -2.38 -30.91
N TYR A 158 26.28 -2.94 -29.93
CA TYR A 158 24.93 -3.47 -30.14
C TYR A 158 23.89 -2.37 -30.40
N GLN A 159 24.02 -1.21 -29.74
CA GLN A 159 23.17 -0.05 -29.97
C GLN A 159 23.20 0.40 -31.44
N LYS A 160 24.36 0.35 -32.11
CA LYS A 160 24.48 0.68 -33.55
C LYS A 160 23.74 -0.31 -34.44
N GLU A 161 23.61 -1.56 -34.02
CA GLU A 161 22.89 -2.61 -34.76
C GLU A 161 21.37 -2.45 -34.60
N ILE A 162 20.90 -2.19 -33.38
CA ILE A 162 19.47 -2.21 -33.05
C ILE A 162 18.78 -0.84 -33.22
N GLY A 163 19.51 0.26 -33.05
CA GLY A 163 19.00 1.63 -33.19
C GLY A 163 18.46 2.24 -31.89
N LEU A 164 17.75 3.38 -32.02
CA LEU A 164 17.03 4.08 -30.96
C LEU A 164 15.56 4.29 -31.38
N PRO A 165 14.59 4.35 -30.44
CA PRO A 165 14.80 4.13 -29.01
C PRO A 165 15.18 2.69 -28.67
N ILE A 166 15.88 2.50 -27.56
CA ILE A 166 16.35 1.19 -27.06
C ILE A 166 15.93 1.01 -25.61
N VAL A 167 15.46 -0.19 -25.26
CA VAL A 167 15.07 -0.55 -23.89
C VAL A 167 16.28 -1.15 -23.18
N ILE A 168 16.54 -0.70 -21.95
CA ILE A 168 17.73 -1.04 -21.17
C ILE A 168 17.26 -1.65 -19.85
N ARG A 169 17.52 -2.95 -19.63
CA ARG A 169 17.07 -3.71 -18.45
C ARG A 169 18.26 -4.36 -17.73
N PRO A 170 18.70 -3.82 -16.58
CA PRO A 170 19.76 -4.43 -15.79
C PRO A 170 19.34 -5.80 -15.22
N SER A 171 20.28 -6.74 -15.22
CA SER A 171 20.04 -8.07 -14.65
C SER A 171 20.03 -8.03 -13.13
N PHE A 172 19.20 -8.87 -12.50
CA PHE A 172 19.05 -9.01 -11.05
C PHE A 172 18.66 -7.72 -10.30
N THR A 173 17.94 -6.83 -10.98
CA THR A 173 17.36 -5.62 -10.37
C THR A 173 15.84 -5.71 -10.28
N LEU A 174 15.24 -5.04 -9.30
CA LEU A 174 13.79 -5.07 -9.06
C LEU A 174 13.07 -3.83 -9.55
N GLY A 175 11.88 -4.02 -10.14
CA GLY A 175 10.99 -2.94 -10.57
C GLY A 175 11.69 -1.91 -11.46
N GLY A 176 12.43 -2.36 -12.47
CA GLY A 176 13.11 -1.51 -13.45
C GLY A 176 14.29 -0.68 -12.93
N THR A 177 14.81 -0.97 -11.73
CA THR A 177 15.93 -0.20 -11.15
C THR A 177 17.17 -0.24 -12.05
N GLY A 178 17.79 0.93 -12.28
CA GLY A 178 18.92 1.09 -13.20
C GLY A 178 18.55 1.00 -14.69
N GLY A 179 17.33 0.57 -15.02
CA GLY A 179 16.83 0.49 -16.38
C GLY A 179 16.16 1.76 -16.86
N GLY A 180 15.72 1.72 -18.12
CA GLY A 180 15.00 2.82 -18.75
C GLY A 180 14.93 2.67 -20.26
N ILE A 181 14.48 3.73 -20.91
CA ILE A 181 14.38 3.80 -22.36
C ILE A 181 15.19 4.99 -22.81
N ALA A 182 16.13 4.75 -23.72
CA ALA A 182 16.93 5.81 -24.30
C ALA A 182 16.37 6.19 -25.66
N HIS A 183 15.97 7.44 -25.83
CA HIS A 183 15.56 8.05 -27.10
C HIS A 183 16.73 8.74 -27.80
N THR A 184 17.74 9.13 -27.06
CA THR A 184 18.97 9.76 -27.56
C THR A 184 20.21 8.92 -27.24
N TYR A 185 21.31 9.17 -27.94
CA TYR A 185 22.57 8.47 -27.69
C TYR A 185 23.16 8.85 -26.32
N GLU A 186 22.92 10.09 -25.88
CA GLU A 186 23.31 10.61 -24.57
C GLU A 186 22.55 9.90 -23.43
N GLU A 187 21.23 9.74 -23.56
CA GLU A 187 20.43 8.95 -22.62
C GLU A 187 20.89 7.49 -22.61
N PHE A 188 21.20 6.92 -23.78
CA PHE A 188 21.67 5.55 -23.89
C PHE A 188 22.96 5.32 -23.09
N LEU A 189 23.94 6.22 -23.22
CA LEU A 189 25.17 6.13 -22.45
C LEU A 189 24.90 6.23 -20.94
N ALA A 190 24.12 7.24 -20.52
CA ALA A 190 23.85 7.49 -19.11
C ALA A 190 23.05 6.36 -18.43
N ILE A 191 22.00 5.86 -19.10
CA ILE A 191 21.15 4.80 -18.55
C ILE A 191 21.93 3.48 -18.54
N THR A 192 22.66 3.14 -19.61
CA THR A 192 23.40 1.87 -19.66
C THR A 192 24.56 1.85 -18.65
N GLU A 193 25.29 2.95 -18.50
CA GLU A 193 26.36 3.05 -17.50
C GLU A 193 25.78 2.93 -16.07
N GLY A 194 24.64 3.59 -15.82
CA GLY A 194 23.89 3.41 -14.58
C GLY A 194 23.45 1.97 -14.37
N GLY A 195 22.86 1.34 -15.37
CA GLY A 195 22.38 -0.03 -15.32
C GLY A 195 23.47 -1.07 -15.08
N LEU A 196 24.63 -0.94 -15.74
CA LEU A 196 25.78 -1.82 -15.52
C LEU A 196 26.33 -1.67 -14.10
N ARG A 197 26.33 -0.44 -13.58
CA ARG A 197 26.76 -0.16 -12.20
C ARG A 197 25.77 -0.68 -11.17
N ASP A 198 24.48 -0.55 -11.44
CA ASP A 198 23.39 -0.90 -10.52
C ASP A 198 23.10 -2.43 -10.56
N SER A 199 23.47 -3.12 -11.65
CA SER A 199 23.38 -4.57 -11.75
C SER A 199 24.40 -5.26 -10.84
N PRO A 200 23.97 -6.16 -9.92
CA PRO A 200 24.88 -6.93 -9.06
C PRO A 200 25.91 -7.78 -9.82
N VAL A 201 25.60 -8.14 -11.07
CA VAL A 201 26.44 -8.96 -11.95
C VAL A 201 27.04 -8.15 -13.11
N THR A 202 26.93 -6.82 -13.05
CA THR A 202 27.44 -5.88 -14.07
C THR A 202 26.96 -6.26 -15.47
N SER A 203 25.67 -6.53 -15.62
CA SER A 203 25.09 -6.85 -16.93
C SER A 203 23.75 -6.16 -17.17
N VAL A 204 23.52 -5.85 -18.44
CA VAL A 204 22.32 -5.16 -18.90
C VAL A 204 21.83 -5.81 -20.19
N LEU A 205 20.53 -6.11 -20.24
CA LEU A 205 19.85 -6.54 -21.45
C LEU A 205 19.43 -5.30 -22.25
N LEU A 206 19.96 -5.17 -23.47
CA LEU A 206 19.57 -4.14 -24.44
C LEU A 206 18.57 -4.73 -25.43
N GLU A 207 17.42 -4.09 -25.63
CA GLU A 207 16.32 -4.63 -26.43
C GLU A 207 15.70 -3.64 -27.40
N GLU A 208 15.11 -4.18 -28.47
CA GLU A 208 14.38 -3.41 -29.47
C GLU A 208 13.20 -2.71 -28.79
N SER A 209 12.94 -1.48 -29.21
CA SER A 209 11.77 -0.78 -28.70
C SER A 209 10.50 -1.36 -29.31
N ILE A 210 9.62 -1.79 -28.42
CA ILE A 210 8.22 -2.11 -28.66
C ILE A 210 7.32 -1.06 -27.99
N LEU A 211 7.84 0.16 -27.81
CA LEU A 211 7.09 1.28 -27.26
C LEU A 211 5.81 1.53 -28.04
N GLY A 212 4.72 1.78 -27.32
CA GLY A 212 3.42 2.05 -27.93
C GLY A 212 2.67 0.80 -28.42
N TRP A 213 3.23 -0.41 -28.28
CA TRP A 213 2.46 -1.64 -28.51
C TRP A 213 1.46 -1.85 -27.37
N LYS A 214 0.41 -2.64 -27.63
CA LYS A 214 -0.56 -3.02 -26.60
C LYS A 214 0.10 -3.96 -25.60
N GLU A 215 -0.12 -3.79 -24.31
CA GLU A 215 0.39 -4.67 -23.26
C GLU A 215 -0.75 -5.49 -22.63
N TYR A 216 -0.53 -6.81 -22.51
CA TYR A 216 -1.50 -7.76 -21.97
C TYR A 216 -0.85 -8.61 -20.88
N GLU A 217 -1.67 -9.02 -19.91
CA GLU A 217 -1.28 -9.96 -18.86
C GLU A 217 -2.29 -11.10 -18.80
N LEU A 218 -1.83 -12.33 -18.68
CA LEU A 218 -2.69 -13.49 -18.42
C LEU A 218 -2.29 -14.10 -17.08
N GLU A 219 -3.26 -14.23 -16.17
CA GLU A 219 -3.10 -14.99 -14.94
C GLU A 219 -3.38 -16.46 -15.22
N VAL A 220 -2.38 -17.31 -14.99
CA VAL A 220 -2.40 -18.72 -15.35
C VAL A 220 -2.23 -19.56 -14.11
N MET A 221 -2.95 -20.68 -14.02
CA MET A 221 -2.79 -21.65 -12.94
C MET A 221 -2.57 -23.06 -13.49
N ARG A 222 -1.67 -23.82 -12.86
CA ARG A 222 -1.35 -25.20 -13.23
C ARG A 222 -1.23 -26.11 -12.01
N ASP A 223 -1.72 -27.35 -12.16
CA ASP A 223 -1.58 -28.42 -11.17
C ASP A 223 -0.70 -29.59 -11.66
N THR A 224 -0.47 -30.57 -10.78
CA THR A 224 0.38 -31.74 -11.07
C THR A 224 -0.26 -32.75 -12.04
N ALA A 225 -1.56 -32.64 -12.32
CA ALA A 225 -2.23 -33.38 -13.38
C ALA A 225 -2.02 -32.76 -14.78
N ASP A 226 -1.27 -31.65 -14.86
CA ASP A 226 -1.09 -30.82 -16.06
C ASP A 226 -2.36 -30.15 -16.55
N THR A 227 -3.35 -29.97 -15.65
CA THR A 227 -4.47 -29.07 -15.91
C THR A 227 -3.93 -27.65 -15.90
N VAL A 228 -4.22 -26.87 -16.96
CA VAL A 228 -3.81 -25.46 -17.07
C VAL A 228 -5.04 -24.63 -17.44
N ILE A 229 -5.30 -23.59 -16.66
CA ILE A 229 -6.42 -22.67 -16.85
C ILE A 229 -5.92 -21.23 -16.89
N ILE A 230 -6.59 -20.40 -17.69
CA ILE A 230 -6.47 -18.93 -17.65
C ILE A 230 -7.53 -18.40 -16.68
N ILE A 231 -7.11 -17.76 -15.59
CA ILE A 231 -8.04 -17.19 -14.61
C ILE A 231 -8.65 -15.89 -15.14
N THR A 232 -7.81 -15.03 -15.74
CA THR A 232 -8.29 -13.82 -16.42
C THR A 232 -7.25 -13.32 -17.42
N SER A 233 -7.69 -12.42 -18.29
CA SER A 233 -6.83 -11.59 -19.12
C SER A 233 -6.98 -10.13 -18.74
N ILE A 234 -5.88 -9.41 -18.74
CA ILE A 234 -5.81 -8.00 -18.41
C ILE A 234 -5.26 -7.28 -19.65
N GLU A 235 -5.93 -6.22 -20.08
CA GLU A 235 -5.43 -5.31 -21.10
C GLU A 235 -5.02 -4.00 -20.44
N ASN A 236 -3.79 -3.56 -20.71
CA ASN A 236 -3.32 -2.27 -20.22
C ASN A 236 -3.91 -1.16 -21.10
N PHE A 237 -4.50 -0.15 -20.47
CA PHE A 237 -4.95 1.08 -21.13
C PHE A 237 -3.75 1.90 -21.58
N ASP A 238 -2.74 1.98 -20.72
CA ASP A 238 -1.46 2.59 -21.04
C ASP A 238 -0.60 1.59 -21.85
N PRO A 239 -0.02 1.98 -22.99
CA PRO A 239 0.71 1.05 -23.85
C PRO A 239 2.11 0.72 -23.29
N MET A 240 2.75 -0.28 -23.89
CA MET A 240 4.14 -0.69 -23.59
C MET A 240 5.05 0.54 -23.47
N GLY A 241 5.75 0.61 -22.34
CA GLY A 241 6.60 1.74 -21.93
C GLY A 241 6.26 2.24 -20.53
N VAL A 242 5.03 2.01 -20.07
CA VAL A 242 4.60 2.21 -18.68
C VAL A 242 4.49 0.84 -18.02
N HIS A 243 5.12 0.65 -16.86
CA HIS A 243 5.03 -0.62 -16.14
C HIS A 243 3.57 -0.91 -15.76
N THR A 244 3.10 -2.17 -15.89
CA THR A 244 1.72 -2.59 -15.57
C THR A 244 1.17 -2.07 -14.23
N GLY A 245 1.98 -2.15 -13.17
CA GLY A 245 1.68 -1.56 -11.86
C GLY A 245 1.51 -0.03 -11.81
N ASP A 246 2.08 0.72 -12.75
CA ASP A 246 1.88 2.17 -12.97
C ASP A 246 0.87 2.47 -14.09
N SER A 247 0.38 1.46 -14.79
CA SER A 247 -0.64 1.56 -15.83
C SER A 247 -2.06 1.53 -15.25
N ILE A 248 -2.98 2.25 -15.90
CA ILE A 248 -4.41 1.90 -15.89
C ILE A 248 -4.56 0.57 -16.63
N THR A 249 -5.31 -0.37 -16.07
CA THR A 249 -5.56 -1.68 -16.68
C THR A 249 -7.03 -2.07 -16.57
N VAL A 250 -7.50 -2.93 -17.47
CA VAL A 250 -8.86 -3.45 -17.49
C VAL A 250 -8.90 -4.97 -17.58
N ALA A 251 -9.90 -5.59 -16.96
CA ALA A 251 -10.22 -7.01 -17.13
C ALA A 251 -11.71 -7.15 -17.55
N PRO A 252 -12.02 -8.00 -18.55
CA PRO A 252 -11.09 -8.82 -19.34
C PRO A 252 -10.33 -7.98 -20.40
N ALA A 253 -9.50 -8.62 -21.23
CA ALA A 253 -9.01 -8.01 -22.46
C ALA A 253 -10.19 -7.62 -23.39
N GLN A 254 -10.09 -6.47 -24.06
CA GLN A 254 -11.16 -5.86 -24.86
C GLN A 254 -10.88 -5.91 -26.37
N THR A 255 -9.63 -5.68 -26.80
CA THR A 255 -9.29 -5.40 -28.21
C THR A 255 -8.54 -6.55 -28.92
N LEU A 256 -8.62 -7.77 -28.39
CA LEU A 256 -8.14 -8.98 -29.07
C LEU A 256 -9.32 -9.67 -29.76
N SER A 257 -9.13 -10.08 -31.02
CA SER A 257 -10.02 -11.10 -31.59
C SER A 257 -9.85 -12.42 -30.84
N ASP A 258 -10.86 -13.29 -30.86
CA ASP A 258 -10.72 -14.63 -30.26
C ASP A 258 -9.50 -15.39 -30.81
N VAL A 259 -9.19 -15.26 -32.10
CA VAL A 259 -7.99 -15.88 -32.70
C VAL A 259 -6.69 -15.38 -32.05
N GLU A 260 -6.60 -14.09 -31.73
CA GLU A 260 -5.44 -13.52 -31.05
C GLU A 260 -5.43 -13.93 -29.57
N TYR A 261 -6.58 -13.89 -28.90
CA TYR A 261 -6.71 -14.37 -27.52
C TYR A 261 -6.28 -15.83 -27.37
N GLN A 262 -6.78 -16.73 -28.23
CA GLN A 262 -6.39 -18.14 -28.23
C GLN A 262 -4.90 -18.32 -28.53
N ARG A 263 -4.28 -17.43 -29.31
CA ARG A 263 -2.82 -17.44 -29.54
C ARG A 263 -2.07 -17.12 -28.24
N LEU A 264 -2.44 -16.05 -27.53
CA LEU A 264 -1.84 -15.66 -26.25
C LEU A 264 -2.07 -16.77 -25.20
N ARG A 265 -3.30 -17.26 -25.08
CA ARG A 265 -3.66 -18.40 -24.22
C ARG A 265 -2.76 -19.62 -24.49
N ASN A 266 -2.65 -20.06 -25.74
CA ASN A 266 -1.81 -21.23 -26.08
C ASN A 266 -0.33 -20.99 -25.77
N GLN A 267 0.19 -19.77 -25.98
CA GLN A 267 1.56 -19.43 -25.58
C GLN A 267 1.72 -19.46 -24.06
N SER A 268 0.79 -18.88 -23.30
CA SER A 268 0.77 -18.96 -21.83
C SER A 268 0.82 -20.39 -21.31
N LEU A 269 0.03 -21.27 -21.91
CA LEU A 269 0.00 -22.71 -21.63
C LEU A 269 1.33 -23.42 -21.93
N ALA A 270 2.06 -22.98 -22.96
CA ALA A 270 3.37 -23.53 -23.31
C ALA A 270 4.47 -22.99 -22.38
N ILE A 271 4.41 -21.70 -22.05
CA ILE A 271 5.36 -20.99 -21.18
C ILE A 271 5.35 -21.60 -19.78
N ILE A 272 4.19 -21.69 -19.13
CA ILE A 272 4.11 -22.20 -17.75
C ILE A 272 4.65 -23.63 -17.64
N ARG A 273 4.43 -24.46 -18.67
CA ARG A 273 4.96 -25.83 -18.76
C ARG A 273 6.48 -25.86 -18.92
N GLU A 274 7.06 -25.02 -19.78
CA GLU A 274 8.51 -24.99 -20.03
C GLU A 274 9.30 -24.42 -18.86
N ILE A 275 8.77 -23.37 -18.23
CA ILE A 275 9.36 -22.81 -17.01
C ILE A 275 9.32 -23.85 -15.89
N GLY A 276 8.25 -24.65 -15.83
CA GLY A 276 8.15 -25.80 -14.92
C GLY A 276 7.40 -25.49 -13.63
N VAL A 277 6.56 -24.45 -13.61
CA VAL A 277 5.62 -24.22 -12.51
C VAL A 277 4.57 -25.33 -12.56
N ALA A 278 4.58 -26.24 -11.59
CA ALA A 278 3.74 -27.44 -11.57
C ALA A 278 2.58 -27.36 -10.56
N THR A 279 2.63 -26.44 -9.60
CA THR A 279 1.65 -26.34 -8.51
C THR A 279 1.43 -24.90 -8.10
N GLY A 280 0.64 -24.13 -8.84
CA GLY A 280 0.32 -22.76 -8.45
C GLY A 280 -0.02 -21.82 -9.59
N GLY A 281 -0.13 -20.54 -9.24
CA GLY A 281 -0.38 -19.44 -10.16
C GLY A 281 0.90 -18.82 -10.73
N SER A 282 0.80 -18.20 -11.89
CA SER A 282 1.83 -17.37 -12.50
C SER A 282 1.20 -16.32 -13.40
N ASN A 283 1.81 -15.14 -13.43
CA ASN A 283 1.45 -14.05 -14.35
C ASN A 283 2.36 -14.11 -15.58
N ILE A 284 1.79 -13.96 -16.78
CA ILE A 284 2.55 -13.92 -18.04
C ILE A 284 2.20 -12.65 -18.82
N GLN A 285 3.22 -11.89 -19.20
CA GLN A 285 3.07 -10.60 -19.89
C GLN A 285 3.40 -10.70 -21.39
N PHE A 286 2.61 -10.02 -22.21
CA PHE A 286 2.76 -9.97 -23.66
C PHE A 286 2.66 -8.54 -24.19
N ALA A 287 3.41 -8.24 -25.24
CA ALA A 287 3.18 -7.10 -26.10
C ALA A 287 2.58 -7.55 -27.44
N VAL A 288 1.55 -6.87 -27.91
CA VAL A 288 0.92 -7.13 -29.22
C VAL A 288 1.00 -5.89 -30.08
N ASN A 289 1.59 -6.04 -31.27
CA ASN A 289 1.65 -4.96 -32.24
C ASN A 289 0.25 -4.66 -32.79
N PRO A 290 -0.31 -3.45 -32.60
CA PRO A 290 -1.66 -3.14 -33.04
C PRO A 290 -1.82 -3.15 -34.57
N ASP A 291 -0.73 -2.99 -35.35
CA ASP A 291 -0.79 -2.90 -36.82
C ASP A 291 -0.87 -4.27 -37.51
N ASN A 292 -0.37 -5.34 -36.87
CA ASN A 292 -0.23 -6.66 -37.50
C ASN A 292 -0.43 -7.88 -36.59
N GLY A 293 -0.67 -7.69 -35.30
CA GLY A 293 -0.86 -8.79 -34.34
C GLY A 293 0.39 -9.63 -34.05
N ARG A 294 1.61 -9.11 -34.33
CA ARG A 294 2.86 -9.73 -33.86
C ARG A 294 2.86 -9.73 -32.33
N VAL A 295 3.15 -10.89 -31.75
CA VAL A 295 3.12 -11.11 -30.29
C VAL A 295 4.56 -11.30 -29.81
N ILE A 296 4.91 -10.59 -28.75
CA ILE A 296 6.18 -10.72 -28.05
C ILE A 296 5.87 -11.04 -26.59
N VAL A 297 6.46 -12.11 -26.04
CA VAL A 297 6.41 -12.35 -24.59
C VAL A 297 7.45 -11.46 -23.89
N ILE A 298 7.05 -10.85 -22.78
CA ILE A 298 7.87 -9.89 -22.02
C ILE A 298 8.60 -10.58 -20.86
N GLU A 299 7.84 -11.22 -19.98
CA GLU A 299 8.32 -12.00 -18.84
C GLU A 299 7.21 -12.89 -18.27
N MET A 300 7.58 -13.77 -17.33
CA MET A 300 6.62 -14.47 -16.49
C MET A 300 7.07 -14.44 -15.03
N ASN A 301 6.11 -14.32 -14.12
CA ASN A 301 6.37 -14.27 -12.69
C ASN A 301 5.91 -15.61 -12.06
N PRO A 302 6.82 -16.49 -11.60
CA PRO A 302 6.51 -17.84 -11.08
C PRO A 302 5.98 -17.81 -9.64
N ARG A 303 5.07 -16.88 -9.35
CA ARG A 303 4.51 -16.59 -8.01
C ARG A 303 3.21 -15.82 -8.14
N VAL A 304 2.52 -15.62 -7.02
CA VAL A 304 1.48 -14.58 -6.94
C VAL A 304 2.10 -13.18 -7.12
N SER A 305 1.29 -12.25 -7.59
CA SER A 305 1.64 -10.89 -7.95
C SER A 305 0.52 -9.91 -7.59
N ARG A 306 0.75 -8.61 -7.75
CA ARG A 306 -0.33 -7.60 -7.72
C ARG A 306 -1.44 -7.93 -8.72
N SER A 307 -1.07 -8.34 -9.92
CA SER A 307 -2.01 -8.70 -10.98
C SER A 307 -2.83 -9.92 -10.61
N SER A 308 -2.26 -10.87 -9.85
CA SER A 308 -3.01 -12.01 -9.32
C SER A 308 -3.99 -11.61 -8.21
N ALA A 309 -3.65 -10.62 -7.36
CA ALA A 309 -4.58 -10.09 -6.37
C ALA A 309 -5.73 -9.35 -7.07
N LEU A 310 -5.41 -8.45 -8.01
CA LEU A 310 -6.37 -7.79 -8.89
C LEU A 310 -7.27 -8.79 -9.61
N ALA A 311 -6.71 -9.84 -10.22
CA ALA A 311 -7.46 -10.88 -10.91
C ALA A 311 -8.38 -11.67 -9.98
N SER A 312 -7.93 -11.95 -8.76
CA SER A 312 -8.74 -12.63 -7.74
C SER A 312 -9.96 -11.79 -7.38
N LYS A 313 -9.79 -10.47 -7.18
CA LYS A 313 -10.90 -9.55 -6.94
C LYS A 313 -11.78 -9.38 -8.18
N ALA A 314 -11.18 -9.28 -9.37
CA ALA A 314 -11.91 -9.07 -10.61
C ALA A 314 -12.83 -10.24 -10.96
N THR A 315 -12.39 -11.48 -10.69
CA THR A 315 -13.11 -12.69 -11.09
C THR A 315 -13.85 -13.38 -9.95
N GLY A 316 -13.49 -13.09 -8.71
CA GLY A 316 -13.91 -13.86 -7.55
C GLY A 316 -13.18 -15.21 -7.38
N PHE A 317 -12.21 -15.54 -8.23
CA PHE A 317 -11.40 -16.75 -8.10
C PHE A 317 -10.23 -16.53 -7.12
N PRO A 318 -10.13 -17.23 -5.98
CA PRO A 318 -9.13 -16.94 -4.95
C PRO A 318 -7.76 -17.57 -5.28
N ILE A 319 -6.98 -16.92 -6.15
CA ILE A 319 -5.74 -17.48 -6.73
C ILE A 319 -4.76 -17.96 -5.65
N ALA A 320 -4.51 -17.16 -4.61
CA ALA A 320 -3.53 -17.50 -3.58
C ALA A 320 -3.97 -18.71 -2.72
N LYS A 321 -5.25 -18.78 -2.35
CA LYS A 321 -5.86 -19.94 -1.66
C LYS A 321 -5.69 -21.21 -2.47
N ILE A 322 -6.09 -21.20 -3.74
CA ILE A 322 -6.01 -22.38 -4.61
C ILE A 322 -4.54 -22.75 -4.85
N ALA A 323 -3.66 -21.78 -5.13
CA ALA A 323 -2.23 -22.03 -5.32
C ALA A 323 -1.58 -22.71 -4.10
N ALA A 324 -1.94 -22.31 -2.87
CA ALA A 324 -1.46 -22.96 -1.66
C ALA A 324 -1.93 -24.42 -1.54
N LEU A 325 -3.18 -24.72 -1.91
CA LEU A 325 -3.71 -26.09 -1.91
C LEU A 325 -3.06 -26.95 -3.01
N LEU A 326 -2.82 -26.38 -4.20
CA LEU A 326 -2.08 -27.07 -5.26
C LEU A 326 -0.64 -27.40 -4.84
N ALA A 327 0.02 -26.51 -4.10
CA ALA A 327 1.38 -26.72 -3.59
C ALA A 327 1.49 -27.93 -2.64
N VAL A 328 0.39 -28.32 -1.99
CA VAL A 328 0.29 -29.53 -1.16
C VAL A 328 -0.38 -30.70 -1.86
N GLY A 329 -0.41 -30.71 -3.19
CA GLY A 329 -0.70 -31.89 -4.01
C GLY A 329 -2.13 -32.01 -4.53
N TYR A 330 -3.06 -31.13 -4.12
CA TYR A 330 -4.39 -31.09 -4.71
C TYR A 330 -4.32 -30.81 -6.22
N HIS A 331 -5.32 -31.29 -6.96
CA HIS A 331 -5.59 -30.92 -8.33
C HIS A 331 -6.77 -29.95 -8.41
N LEU A 332 -6.88 -29.19 -9.52
CA LEU A 332 -7.94 -28.19 -9.70
C LEU A 332 -9.34 -28.80 -9.73
N ASP A 333 -9.50 -30.05 -10.18
CA ASP A 333 -10.77 -30.79 -10.20
C ASP A 333 -11.21 -31.30 -8.83
N GLU A 334 -10.29 -31.36 -7.86
CA GLU A 334 -10.56 -31.80 -6.49
C GLU A 334 -11.01 -30.63 -5.59
N LEU A 335 -10.76 -29.39 -6.00
CA LEU A 335 -11.06 -28.19 -5.23
C LEU A 335 -12.39 -27.58 -5.68
N PRO A 336 -13.32 -27.26 -4.76
CA PRO A 336 -14.55 -26.56 -5.12
C PRO A 336 -14.25 -25.09 -5.45
N ASN A 337 -15.04 -24.52 -6.36
CA ASN A 337 -15.14 -23.08 -6.52
C ASN A 337 -15.92 -22.48 -5.34
N ASP A 338 -15.25 -21.67 -4.53
CA ASP A 338 -15.81 -21.07 -3.31
C ASP A 338 -17.13 -20.33 -3.52
N ILE A 339 -17.26 -19.62 -4.66
CA ILE A 339 -18.38 -18.72 -4.91
C ILE A 339 -19.64 -19.47 -5.29
N THR A 340 -19.54 -20.43 -6.20
CA THR A 340 -20.70 -21.21 -6.69
C THR A 340 -20.96 -22.45 -5.83
N ARG A 341 -19.94 -22.98 -5.14
CA ARG A 341 -19.95 -24.22 -4.32
C ARG A 341 -20.35 -25.50 -5.07
N VAL A 342 -20.72 -25.40 -6.34
CA VAL A 342 -21.25 -26.50 -7.17
C VAL A 342 -20.35 -26.83 -8.37
N THR A 343 -19.42 -25.94 -8.72
CA THR A 343 -18.42 -26.17 -9.78
C THR A 343 -17.02 -26.40 -9.17
N PRO A 344 -16.11 -27.12 -9.86
CA PRO A 344 -14.73 -27.25 -9.41
C PRO A 344 -13.93 -25.99 -9.72
N ALA A 345 -12.69 -25.89 -9.21
CA ALA A 345 -11.74 -24.83 -9.53
C ALA A 345 -11.07 -25.02 -10.92
N SER A 346 -11.28 -26.15 -11.59
CA SER A 346 -10.77 -26.48 -12.93
C SER A 346 -11.59 -25.87 -14.08
N PHE A 347 -11.79 -24.55 -14.04
CA PHE A 347 -12.50 -23.80 -15.08
C PHE A 347 -11.80 -22.45 -15.36
N GLU A 348 -12.13 -21.83 -16.48
CA GLU A 348 -11.71 -20.44 -16.78
C GLU A 348 -12.89 -19.52 -16.44
N PRO A 349 -12.75 -18.58 -15.49
CA PRO A 349 -13.79 -17.62 -15.16
C PRO A 349 -14.32 -16.85 -16.37
N SER A 350 -15.63 -16.60 -16.37
CA SER A 350 -16.29 -15.67 -17.28
C SER A 350 -16.93 -14.58 -16.46
N ILE A 351 -16.72 -13.31 -16.85
CA ILE A 351 -17.29 -12.16 -16.17
C ILE A 351 -18.19 -11.38 -17.13
N ASP A 352 -19.31 -10.88 -16.62
CA ASP A 352 -20.32 -10.13 -17.37
C ASP A 352 -20.27 -8.62 -17.06
N TYR A 353 -19.10 -8.16 -16.64
CA TYR A 353 -18.79 -6.78 -16.29
C TYR A 353 -17.36 -6.44 -16.71
N VAL A 354 -16.98 -5.16 -16.60
CA VAL A 354 -15.63 -4.64 -16.83
C VAL A 354 -15.06 -4.16 -15.50
N VAL A 355 -13.84 -4.60 -15.22
CA VAL A 355 -13.04 -4.14 -14.08
C VAL A 355 -12.00 -3.16 -14.58
N THR A 356 -11.84 -2.03 -13.90
CA THR A 356 -10.80 -1.04 -14.19
C THR A 356 -9.96 -0.80 -12.95
N LYS A 357 -8.64 -0.92 -13.09
CA LYS A 357 -7.66 -0.56 -12.08
C LYS A 357 -6.99 0.77 -12.45
N ILE A 358 -6.81 1.65 -11.47
CA ILE A 358 -6.04 2.90 -11.63
C ILE A 358 -4.98 2.98 -10.50
N PRO A 359 -3.70 3.21 -10.82
CA PRO A 359 -2.66 3.35 -9.81
C PRO A 359 -2.77 4.67 -9.04
N ARG A 360 -2.37 4.64 -7.77
CA ARG A 360 -2.30 5.80 -6.88
C ARG A 360 -0.84 6.22 -6.70
N PHE A 361 -0.54 7.51 -6.91
CA PHE A 361 0.82 8.06 -6.82
C PHE A 361 0.98 9.05 -5.65
N ALA A 362 2.21 9.40 -5.28
CA ALA A 362 2.49 10.38 -4.22
C ALA A 362 3.63 11.35 -4.58
N PHE A 363 3.73 11.74 -5.86
CA PHE A 363 4.80 12.60 -6.36
C PHE A 363 4.89 13.96 -5.63
N GLU A 364 3.78 14.46 -5.09
CA GLU A 364 3.73 15.69 -4.31
C GLU A 364 4.63 15.64 -3.05
N LYS A 365 4.93 14.44 -2.53
CA LYS A 365 5.81 14.22 -1.37
C LYS A 365 7.31 14.17 -1.71
N PHE A 366 7.64 14.19 -3.01
CA PHE A 366 8.99 14.03 -3.53
C PHE A 366 9.35 15.16 -4.49
N PRO A 367 9.34 16.43 -4.02
CA PRO A 367 9.56 17.58 -4.89
C PRO A 367 10.90 17.50 -5.62
N GLY A 368 10.92 17.92 -6.89
CA GLY A 368 12.10 17.91 -7.75
C GLY A 368 12.36 16.60 -8.50
N THR A 369 11.59 15.54 -8.25
CA THR A 369 11.60 14.34 -9.10
C THR A 369 10.79 14.57 -10.37
N SER A 370 11.19 13.95 -11.49
CA SER A 370 10.33 13.84 -12.67
C SER A 370 9.13 12.94 -12.34
N ASP A 371 7.94 13.30 -12.82
CA ASP A 371 6.69 12.53 -12.78
C ASP A 371 6.49 11.63 -14.02
N HIS A 372 7.50 11.52 -14.88
CA HIS A 372 7.48 10.61 -16.04
C HIS A 372 7.36 9.14 -15.58
N LEU A 373 6.36 8.44 -16.11
CA LEU A 373 6.15 7.01 -15.87
C LEU A 373 6.92 6.19 -16.91
N GLY A 374 7.60 5.16 -16.45
CA GLY A 374 8.40 4.28 -17.30
C GLY A 374 8.27 2.83 -16.86
N THR A 375 9.30 2.03 -17.13
CA THR A 375 9.37 0.62 -16.71
C THR A 375 9.68 0.43 -15.22
N GLN A 376 9.94 1.51 -14.47
CA GLN A 376 10.11 1.46 -13.01
C GLN A 376 8.85 2.00 -12.34
N MET A 377 8.22 1.16 -11.52
CA MET A 377 7.04 1.55 -10.75
C MET A 377 7.34 2.67 -9.76
N ARG A 378 6.37 3.58 -9.66
CA ARG A 378 6.32 4.72 -8.74
C ARG A 378 4.97 4.88 -8.04
N SER A 379 3.97 4.09 -8.41
CA SER A 379 2.71 4.00 -7.68
C SER A 379 2.91 3.44 -6.26
N VAL A 380 2.14 3.95 -5.31
CA VAL A 380 2.17 3.60 -3.88
C VAL A 380 0.98 2.74 -3.45
N GLY A 381 0.08 2.44 -4.39
CA GLY A 381 -1.13 1.64 -4.23
C GLY A 381 -1.99 1.73 -5.48
N GLU A 382 -3.20 1.20 -5.42
CA GLU A 382 -4.12 1.16 -6.56
C GLU A 382 -5.58 1.13 -6.10
N VAL A 383 -6.48 1.52 -7.01
CA VAL A 383 -7.92 1.33 -6.88
C VAL A 383 -8.41 0.36 -7.94
N MET A 384 -9.50 -0.32 -7.63
CA MET A 384 -10.26 -1.10 -8.59
C MET A 384 -11.73 -0.64 -8.57
N ALA A 385 -12.40 -0.71 -9.71
CA ALA A 385 -13.84 -0.55 -9.79
C ALA A 385 -14.46 -1.54 -10.77
N ILE A 386 -15.72 -1.90 -10.52
CA ILE A 386 -16.50 -2.81 -11.35
C ILE A 386 -17.69 -2.05 -11.93
N GLY A 387 -17.94 -2.18 -13.23
CA GLY A 387 -19.13 -1.64 -13.89
C GLY A 387 -19.56 -2.52 -15.06
N ARG A 388 -20.83 -2.48 -15.45
CA ARG A 388 -21.39 -3.27 -16.56
C ARG A 388 -20.88 -2.82 -17.93
N THR A 389 -20.25 -1.64 -17.98
CA THR A 389 -19.58 -1.11 -19.16
C THR A 389 -18.22 -0.54 -18.76
N PHE A 390 -17.30 -0.44 -19.73
CA PHE A 390 -16.02 0.23 -19.50
C PHE A 390 -16.21 1.68 -19.01
N LYS A 391 -17.18 2.42 -19.57
CA LYS A 391 -17.47 3.81 -19.17
C LYS A 391 -17.87 3.91 -17.69
N GLU A 392 -18.75 3.02 -17.24
CA GLU A 392 -19.15 2.94 -15.82
C GLU A 392 -17.97 2.58 -14.93
N SER A 393 -17.22 1.55 -15.31
CA SER A 393 -16.05 1.05 -14.57
C SER A 393 -14.95 2.12 -14.44
N LEU A 394 -14.61 2.79 -15.54
CA LEU A 394 -13.62 3.86 -15.58
C LEU A 394 -14.03 5.05 -14.69
N GLN A 395 -15.28 5.54 -14.81
CA GLN A 395 -15.73 6.68 -14.01
C GLN A 395 -15.83 6.34 -12.51
N LYS A 396 -16.11 5.08 -12.15
CA LYS A 396 -16.03 4.58 -10.76
C LYS A 396 -14.58 4.53 -10.27
N ALA A 397 -13.65 4.03 -11.08
CA ALA A 397 -12.24 3.98 -10.73
C ALA A 397 -11.66 5.40 -10.55
N LEU A 398 -11.96 6.33 -11.47
CA LEU A 398 -11.50 7.73 -11.40
C LEU A 398 -11.93 8.44 -10.11
N ARG A 399 -13.16 8.22 -9.65
CA ARG A 399 -13.64 8.80 -8.38
C ARG A 399 -13.21 8.02 -7.14
N SER A 400 -12.62 6.84 -7.29
CA SER A 400 -12.05 6.05 -6.20
C SER A 400 -10.61 6.44 -5.88
N THR A 401 -9.91 7.17 -6.77
CA THR A 401 -8.48 7.48 -6.62
C THR A 401 -8.15 8.41 -5.45
N GLU A 402 -9.15 8.93 -4.74
CA GLU A 402 -8.97 9.86 -3.61
C GLU A 402 -8.05 11.04 -3.95
N SER A 403 -8.18 11.54 -5.19
CA SER A 403 -7.39 12.64 -5.74
C SER A 403 -8.19 13.94 -5.76
N ASP A 404 -7.64 14.95 -5.10
CA ASP A 404 -8.22 16.27 -4.83
C ASP A 404 -8.12 17.24 -6.05
N ILE A 405 -7.98 16.74 -7.28
CA ILE A 405 -7.60 17.55 -8.46
C ILE A 405 -8.71 17.56 -9.50
N ARG A 406 -9.65 18.51 -9.41
CA ARG A 406 -10.69 18.70 -10.46
C ARG A 406 -10.76 20.10 -11.09
N GLY A 407 -9.92 21.05 -10.69
CA GLY A 407 -9.99 22.44 -11.23
C GLY A 407 -8.90 22.84 -12.22
N VAL A 408 -7.71 22.22 -12.16
CA VAL A 408 -6.51 22.82 -12.77
C VAL A 408 -6.51 22.79 -14.30
N TYR A 409 -7.07 21.75 -14.93
CA TYR A 409 -6.99 21.55 -16.38
C TYR A 409 -7.94 22.42 -17.19
N ALA A 410 -9.07 22.81 -16.61
CA ALA A 410 -10.03 23.68 -17.27
C ALA A 410 -9.41 25.05 -17.62
N GLU A 411 -8.45 25.52 -16.82
CA GLU A 411 -7.76 26.80 -17.01
C GLU A 411 -6.48 26.69 -17.87
N MET A 412 -5.93 25.49 -18.04
CA MET A 412 -4.76 25.28 -18.90
C MET A 412 -5.11 25.48 -20.37
N ASP A 413 -4.21 26.06 -21.16
CA ASP A 413 -4.39 26.15 -22.61
C ASP A 413 -4.15 24.78 -23.29
N GLU A 414 -4.52 24.67 -24.57
CA GLU A 414 -4.38 23.43 -25.32
C GLU A 414 -2.90 22.97 -25.40
N ALA A 415 -1.97 23.92 -25.52
CA ALA A 415 -0.54 23.63 -25.55
C ALA A 415 -0.05 23.00 -24.22
N GLY A 416 -0.48 23.55 -23.08
CA GLY A 416 -0.20 23.02 -21.76
C GLY A 416 -0.81 21.63 -21.55
N LEU A 417 -2.03 21.39 -22.02
CA LEU A 417 -2.65 20.06 -21.96
C LEU A 417 -1.92 19.04 -22.83
N ARG A 418 -1.56 19.40 -24.07
CA ARG A 418 -0.79 18.52 -24.96
C ARG A 418 0.59 18.20 -24.37
N ALA A 419 1.19 19.12 -23.62
CA ALA A 419 2.44 18.90 -22.89
C ALA A 419 2.32 17.88 -21.75
N LEU A 420 1.10 17.47 -21.37
CA LEU A 420 0.82 16.41 -20.38
C LEU A 420 0.43 15.07 -21.02
N LEU A 421 0.54 14.91 -22.35
CA LEU A 421 0.21 13.65 -23.03
C LEU A 421 1.32 12.58 -22.96
N TYR A 422 2.52 12.94 -22.52
CA TYR A 422 3.55 11.95 -22.21
C TYR A 422 3.12 11.07 -21.02
N PRO A 423 3.71 9.88 -20.83
CA PRO A 423 3.37 9.04 -19.68
C PRO A 423 3.60 9.74 -18.34
N ASN A 424 2.52 10.11 -17.66
CA ASN A 424 2.52 10.72 -16.31
C ASN A 424 1.21 10.38 -15.58
N PRO A 425 1.15 10.48 -14.24
CA PRO A 425 -0.05 10.18 -13.46
C PRO A 425 -1.33 10.93 -13.85
N ARG A 426 -1.17 12.09 -14.49
CA ARG A 426 -2.26 13.03 -14.83
C ARG A 426 -2.64 12.98 -16.31
N ARG A 427 -2.03 12.07 -17.09
CA ARG A 427 -2.25 11.95 -18.54
C ARG A 427 -3.72 11.77 -18.89
N ILE A 428 -4.45 10.95 -18.14
CA ILE A 428 -5.87 10.68 -18.40
C ILE A 428 -6.73 11.95 -18.27
N GLU A 429 -6.42 12.82 -17.32
CA GLU A 429 -7.14 14.09 -17.10
C GLU A 429 -6.94 15.03 -18.29
N ALA A 430 -5.72 15.09 -18.83
CA ALA A 430 -5.41 15.85 -20.05
C ALA A 430 -6.11 15.28 -21.29
N VAL A 431 -6.17 13.95 -21.44
CA VAL A 431 -6.91 13.28 -22.53
C VAL A 431 -8.40 13.63 -22.48
N ILE A 432 -9.02 13.53 -21.31
CA ILE A 432 -10.43 13.87 -21.09
C ILE A 432 -10.71 15.33 -21.47
N GLU A 433 -9.86 16.26 -21.01
CA GLU A 433 -10.04 17.68 -21.29
C GLU A 433 -9.80 18.05 -22.76
N LEU A 434 -8.82 17.43 -23.43
CA LEU A 434 -8.59 17.63 -24.86
C LEU A 434 -9.76 17.11 -25.71
N LEU A 435 -10.31 15.94 -25.37
CA LEU A 435 -11.53 15.43 -26.03
C LEU A 435 -12.70 16.38 -25.84
N ARG A 436 -12.88 16.95 -24.64
CA ARG A 436 -13.89 17.98 -24.35
C ARG A 436 -13.72 19.23 -25.21
N ARG A 437 -12.49 19.55 -25.61
CA ARG A 437 -12.15 20.66 -26.52
C ARG A 437 -12.16 20.29 -28.00
N GLY A 438 -12.54 19.06 -28.36
CA GLY A 438 -12.69 18.61 -29.73
C GLY A 438 -11.42 18.06 -30.39
N GLU A 439 -10.41 17.69 -29.60
CA GLU A 439 -9.22 16.98 -30.11
C GLU A 439 -9.63 15.66 -30.77
N SER A 440 -8.99 15.33 -31.90
CA SER A 440 -9.32 14.10 -32.62
C SER A 440 -8.74 12.85 -31.95
N ILE A 441 -9.45 11.72 -32.06
CA ILE A 441 -8.99 10.41 -31.59
C ILE A 441 -7.63 10.04 -32.20
N ASP A 442 -7.43 10.28 -33.49
CA ASP A 442 -6.17 9.96 -34.17
C ASP A 442 -4.99 10.76 -33.61
N ALA A 443 -5.17 12.04 -33.32
CA ALA A 443 -4.12 12.87 -32.75
C ALA A 443 -3.76 12.45 -31.31
N LEU A 444 -4.76 12.04 -30.51
CA LEU A 444 -4.53 11.49 -29.17
C LEU A 444 -3.86 10.11 -29.23
N PHE A 445 -4.29 9.24 -30.13
CA PHE A 445 -3.64 7.95 -30.38
C PHE A 445 -2.18 8.15 -30.80
N ASP A 446 -1.90 9.11 -31.70
CA ASP A 446 -0.53 9.36 -32.15
C ASP A 446 0.37 9.88 -31.03
N ALA A 447 -0.17 10.69 -30.12
CA ALA A 447 0.57 11.24 -28.98
C ALA A 447 0.76 10.25 -27.83
N THR A 448 -0.23 9.39 -27.57
CA THR A 448 -0.28 8.56 -26.35
C THR A 448 -0.08 7.08 -26.59
N LYS A 449 -0.42 6.60 -27.79
CA LYS A 449 -0.55 5.19 -28.19
C LYS A 449 -1.55 4.37 -27.37
N ILE A 450 -2.43 5.03 -26.60
CA ILE A 450 -3.62 4.42 -26.00
C ILE A 450 -4.53 3.93 -27.13
N ASP A 451 -5.01 2.69 -27.06
CA ASP A 451 -5.83 2.11 -28.14
C ASP A 451 -7.05 2.99 -28.45
N ARG A 452 -7.37 3.13 -29.75
CA ARG A 452 -8.49 3.96 -30.21
C ARG A 452 -9.81 3.57 -29.56
N TRP A 453 -10.01 2.29 -29.27
CA TRP A 453 -11.22 1.81 -28.61
C TRP A 453 -11.45 2.53 -27.28
N PHE A 454 -10.43 2.64 -26.43
CA PHE A 454 -10.55 3.33 -25.15
C PHE A 454 -10.81 4.84 -25.32
N LEU A 455 -10.12 5.47 -26.27
CA LEU A 455 -10.31 6.89 -26.57
C LEU A 455 -11.73 7.17 -27.08
N GLU A 456 -12.29 6.30 -27.91
CA GLU A 456 -13.68 6.41 -28.39
C GLU A 456 -14.68 6.27 -27.23
N GLN A 457 -14.46 5.34 -26.30
CA GLN A 457 -15.31 5.21 -25.11
C GLN A 457 -15.28 6.46 -24.22
N ILE A 458 -14.10 7.08 -24.04
CA ILE A 458 -13.99 8.35 -23.30
C ILE A 458 -14.70 9.47 -24.07
N LYS A 459 -14.55 9.50 -25.39
CA LYS A 459 -15.27 10.48 -26.23
C LYS A 459 -16.79 10.34 -26.07
N GLU A 460 -17.33 9.13 -26.02
CA GLU A 460 -18.76 8.93 -25.77
C GLU A 460 -19.21 9.47 -24.39
N ILE A 461 -18.36 9.39 -23.36
CA ILE A 461 -18.63 10.05 -22.06
C ILE A 461 -18.71 11.57 -22.26
N ILE A 462 -17.74 12.16 -22.95
CA ILE A 462 -17.69 13.60 -23.21
C ILE A 462 -18.87 14.08 -24.07
N ASP A 463 -19.23 13.33 -25.11
CA ASP A 463 -20.40 13.64 -25.94
C ASP A 463 -21.67 13.63 -25.08
N ALA A 464 -21.82 12.63 -24.19
CA ALA A 464 -22.91 12.58 -23.24
C ALA A 464 -22.91 13.77 -22.27
N GLU A 465 -21.75 14.26 -21.79
CA GLU A 465 -21.68 15.48 -20.95
C GLU A 465 -22.33 16.68 -21.63
N HIS A 466 -22.10 16.85 -22.94
CA HIS A 466 -22.72 17.91 -23.73
C HIS A 466 -24.22 17.67 -23.91
N GLU A 467 -24.63 16.44 -24.19
CA GLU A 467 -26.04 16.08 -24.34
C GLU A 467 -26.85 16.31 -23.06
N LEU A 468 -26.25 16.16 -21.86
CA LEU A 468 -26.95 16.43 -20.59
C LEU A 468 -27.55 17.85 -20.53
N LEU A 469 -26.87 18.83 -21.13
CA LEU A 469 -27.33 20.22 -21.19
C LEU A 469 -28.52 20.40 -22.16
N GLU A 470 -28.69 19.48 -23.11
CA GLU A 470 -29.74 19.51 -24.14
C GLU A 470 -31.00 18.74 -23.74
N LEU A 471 -30.92 17.85 -22.74
CA LEU A 471 -32.06 17.03 -22.25
C LEU A 471 -33.17 17.82 -21.55
N GLY A 472 -33.01 19.14 -21.38
CA GLY A 472 -33.94 19.99 -20.66
C GLY A 472 -33.76 19.93 -19.14
N PRO A 473 -34.67 20.52 -18.35
CA PRO A 473 -34.51 20.63 -16.91
C PRO A 473 -34.39 19.25 -16.25
N ILE A 474 -33.32 19.04 -15.47
CA ILE A 474 -33.05 17.79 -14.75
C ILE A 474 -34.21 17.35 -13.82
N SER A 475 -35.01 18.30 -13.34
CA SER A 475 -36.22 18.03 -12.57
C SER A 475 -37.33 17.32 -13.35
N GLU A 476 -37.29 17.38 -14.68
CA GLU A 476 -38.24 16.74 -15.60
C GLU A 476 -37.71 15.40 -16.14
N TRP A 477 -36.46 15.05 -15.84
CA TRP A 477 -35.87 13.79 -16.30
C TRP A 477 -36.64 12.61 -15.70
N LYS A 478 -37.10 11.73 -16.58
CA LYS A 478 -37.75 10.48 -16.19
C LYS A 478 -36.72 9.43 -15.79
N TYR A 479 -37.19 8.36 -15.16
CA TYR A 479 -36.38 7.22 -14.74
C TYR A 479 -35.46 6.72 -15.87
N GLU A 480 -35.97 6.65 -17.11
CA GLU A 480 -35.20 6.16 -18.26
C GLU A 480 -34.00 7.06 -18.57
N TYR A 481 -34.16 8.38 -18.57
CA TYR A 481 -33.03 9.30 -18.78
C TYR A 481 -32.02 9.23 -17.65
N TRP A 482 -32.50 9.21 -16.40
CA TRP A 482 -31.62 9.00 -15.26
C TRP A 482 -30.81 7.71 -15.40
N ARG A 483 -31.45 6.60 -15.78
CA ARG A 483 -30.76 5.33 -15.92
C ARG A 483 -29.73 5.37 -17.04
N GLU A 484 -30.06 5.89 -18.22
CA GLU A 484 -29.11 5.98 -19.34
C GLU A 484 -27.89 6.84 -18.97
N VAL A 485 -28.10 7.99 -18.33
CA VAL A 485 -27.00 8.84 -17.86
C VAL A 485 -26.15 8.13 -16.81
N LYS A 486 -26.78 7.54 -15.79
CA LYS A 486 -26.03 6.90 -14.70
C LYS A 486 -25.32 5.61 -15.14
N ARG A 487 -25.84 4.88 -16.14
CA ARG A 487 -25.17 3.72 -16.79
C ARG A 487 -23.86 4.08 -17.48
N LEU A 488 -23.65 5.35 -17.82
CA LEU A 488 -22.36 5.82 -18.34
C LEU A 488 -21.33 6.00 -17.21
N GLY A 489 -21.74 5.96 -15.94
CA GLY A 489 -20.86 6.08 -14.77
C GLY A 489 -20.83 7.46 -14.11
N PHE A 490 -21.62 8.42 -14.60
CA PHE A 490 -21.63 9.79 -14.06
C PHE A 490 -22.02 9.82 -12.58
N SER A 491 -21.20 10.44 -11.73
CA SER A 491 -21.56 10.69 -10.34
C SER A 491 -22.55 11.85 -10.21
N ASP A 492 -23.28 11.89 -9.11
CA ASP A 492 -24.20 12.99 -8.76
C ASP A 492 -23.44 14.32 -8.66
N ALA A 493 -22.20 14.29 -8.14
CA ALA A 493 -21.32 15.45 -8.12
C ALA A 493 -21.00 15.94 -9.54
N ARG A 494 -20.66 15.04 -10.47
CA ARG A 494 -20.32 15.42 -11.86
C ARG A 494 -21.53 15.96 -12.61
N ILE A 495 -22.69 15.32 -12.45
CA ILE A 495 -23.95 15.83 -13.03
C ILE A 495 -24.22 17.23 -12.46
N GLY A 496 -24.05 17.41 -11.14
CA GLY A 496 -24.21 18.71 -10.47
C GLY A 496 -23.32 19.81 -11.02
N GLU A 497 -22.03 19.52 -11.22
CA GLU A 497 -21.08 20.44 -11.87
C GLU A 497 -21.57 20.88 -13.26
N ILE A 498 -22.07 19.94 -14.07
CA ILE A 498 -22.54 20.20 -15.44
C ILE A 498 -23.82 21.04 -15.45
N VAL A 499 -24.82 20.69 -14.61
CA VAL A 499 -26.14 21.36 -14.61
C VAL A 499 -26.26 22.53 -13.63
N GLY A 500 -25.19 22.85 -12.88
CA GLY A 500 -25.18 23.95 -11.90
C GLY A 500 -25.96 23.66 -10.61
N LEU A 501 -25.97 22.42 -10.14
CA LEU A 501 -26.60 21.98 -8.89
C LEU A 501 -25.57 21.36 -7.95
N SER A 502 -25.88 21.33 -6.64
CA SER A 502 -25.06 20.56 -5.69
C SER A 502 -25.27 19.05 -5.83
N GLU A 503 -24.27 18.26 -5.43
CA GLU A 503 -24.36 16.79 -5.34
C GLU A 503 -25.62 16.34 -4.60
N LEU A 504 -25.97 17.01 -3.49
CA LEU A 504 -27.16 16.68 -2.70
C LEU A 504 -28.47 16.97 -3.45
N GLN A 505 -28.54 18.07 -4.20
CA GLN A 505 -29.72 18.39 -5.02
C GLN A 505 -29.92 17.36 -6.14
N VAL A 506 -28.85 16.96 -6.81
CA VAL A 506 -28.87 15.93 -7.86
C VAL A 506 -29.33 14.60 -7.27
N ARG A 507 -28.77 14.19 -6.13
CA ARG A 507 -29.19 12.98 -5.41
C ARG A 507 -30.69 12.99 -5.07
N GLN A 508 -31.21 14.11 -4.58
CA GLN A 508 -32.63 14.26 -4.25
C GLN A 508 -33.53 14.08 -5.47
N LEU A 509 -33.18 14.72 -6.59
CA LEU A 509 -33.91 14.58 -7.85
C LEU A 509 -33.86 13.15 -8.38
N ARG A 510 -32.68 12.53 -8.34
CA ARG A 510 -32.46 11.14 -8.75
C ARG A 510 -33.31 10.16 -7.92
N LYS A 511 -33.30 10.30 -6.59
CA LYS A 511 -34.14 9.50 -5.68
C LYS A 511 -35.64 9.76 -5.91
N ALA A 512 -36.05 11.00 -6.16
CA ALA A 512 -37.45 11.33 -6.47
C ALA A 512 -37.93 10.65 -7.77
N ALA A 513 -37.04 10.52 -8.76
CA ALA A 513 -37.27 9.76 -9.98
C ALA A 513 -37.14 8.24 -9.82
N ARG A 514 -36.84 7.74 -8.60
CA ARG A 514 -36.59 6.33 -8.27
C ARG A 514 -35.41 5.71 -9.04
N ALA A 515 -34.45 6.52 -9.46
CA ALA A 515 -33.24 6.07 -10.14
C ALA A 515 -32.12 5.77 -9.11
N THR A 516 -32.32 4.71 -8.34
CA THR A 516 -31.29 4.16 -7.44
C THR A 516 -30.49 3.08 -8.17
N PRO A 517 -29.21 2.85 -7.81
CA PRO A 517 -28.49 1.71 -8.35
C PRO A 517 -29.15 0.40 -7.88
N VAL A 518 -28.89 -0.66 -8.64
CA VAL A 518 -29.03 -2.05 -8.20
C VAL A 518 -27.65 -2.61 -7.92
N TYR A 519 -27.59 -3.68 -7.14
CA TYR A 519 -26.33 -4.35 -6.84
C TYR A 519 -26.27 -5.73 -7.49
N LYS A 520 -25.19 -5.96 -8.21
CA LYS A 520 -24.87 -7.20 -8.93
C LYS A 520 -23.80 -7.97 -8.18
N THR A 521 -23.74 -9.27 -8.39
CA THR A 521 -22.83 -10.19 -7.67
C THR A 521 -21.69 -10.64 -8.56
N VAL A 522 -20.47 -10.63 -8.03
CA VAL A 522 -19.32 -11.29 -8.65
C VAL A 522 -19.45 -12.79 -8.44
N ASP A 523 -19.61 -13.53 -9.53
CA ASP A 523 -20.00 -14.95 -9.50
C ASP A 523 -19.03 -15.89 -10.22
N THR A 524 -17.94 -15.36 -10.78
CA THR A 524 -16.92 -16.05 -11.59
C THR A 524 -17.42 -16.76 -12.86
N CYS A 525 -18.73 -16.74 -13.16
CA CYS A 525 -19.35 -17.56 -14.21
C CYS A 525 -20.40 -16.83 -15.06
N ALA A 526 -20.52 -15.51 -14.96
CA ALA A 526 -21.45 -14.71 -15.76
C ALA A 526 -22.90 -15.21 -15.67
N ALA A 527 -23.34 -15.46 -14.43
CA ALA A 527 -24.66 -15.95 -14.04
C ALA A 527 -25.05 -17.34 -14.59
N GLU A 528 -24.08 -18.16 -15.04
CA GLU A 528 -24.37 -19.56 -15.41
C GLU A 528 -24.78 -20.40 -14.19
N PHE A 529 -24.20 -20.11 -13.02
CA PHE A 529 -24.47 -20.78 -11.73
C PHE A 529 -24.80 -19.77 -10.64
N GLU A 530 -25.59 -20.19 -9.65
CA GLU A 530 -25.92 -19.36 -8.49
C GLU A 530 -24.67 -19.10 -7.64
N ALA A 531 -24.41 -17.83 -7.31
CA ALA A 531 -23.37 -17.42 -6.38
C ALA A 531 -23.90 -17.37 -4.95
N TYR A 532 -23.18 -17.99 -4.02
CA TYR A 532 -23.49 -17.97 -2.58
C TYR A 532 -22.62 -17.00 -1.79
N THR A 533 -21.62 -16.41 -2.45
CA THR A 533 -20.69 -15.46 -1.84
C THR A 533 -21.22 -14.03 -2.02
N PRO A 534 -21.34 -13.25 -0.94
CA PRO A 534 -21.98 -11.94 -0.95
C PRO A 534 -21.01 -10.84 -1.39
N TYR A 535 -20.53 -10.94 -2.64
CA TYR A 535 -19.57 -10.02 -3.23
C TYR A 535 -20.24 -9.15 -4.30
N HIS A 536 -20.49 -7.87 -3.99
CA HIS A 536 -21.38 -7.01 -4.76
C HIS A 536 -20.72 -5.74 -5.32
N TYR A 537 -21.27 -5.23 -6.41
CA TYR A 537 -20.96 -3.92 -6.99
C TYR A 537 -22.23 -3.23 -7.49
N SER A 538 -22.24 -1.90 -7.46
CA SER A 538 -23.37 -1.08 -7.93
C SER A 538 -23.36 -0.92 -9.46
N THR A 539 -24.55 -0.91 -10.05
CA THR A 539 -24.78 -0.53 -11.45
C THR A 539 -26.21 0.00 -11.64
N TYR A 540 -26.49 0.62 -12.79
CA TYR A 540 -27.82 1.14 -13.13
C TYR A 540 -28.54 0.22 -14.14
N GLU A 541 -28.81 -1.01 -13.71
CA GLU A 541 -29.64 -2.00 -14.42
C GLU A 541 -31.01 -2.18 -13.76
N TRP A 542 -31.63 -3.35 -13.93
CA TRP A 542 -33.03 -3.61 -13.54
C TRP A 542 -33.18 -4.48 -12.30
N GLU A 543 -32.35 -5.52 -12.17
CA GLU A 543 -32.46 -6.54 -11.13
C GLU A 543 -31.39 -6.33 -10.07
N ASP A 544 -31.82 -6.36 -8.81
CA ASP A 544 -30.95 -6.36 -7.64
C ASP A 544 -30.79 -7.79 -7.11
N GLU A 545 -29.56 -8.19 -6.83
CA GLU A 545 -29.20 -9.56 -6.44
C GLU A 545 -28.91 -9.69 -4.94
N VAL A 546 -29.03 -8.61 -4.17
CA VAL A 546 -28.76 -8.64 -2.73
C VAL A 546 -30.00 -9.13 -1.99
N THR A 547 -29.89 -10.31 -1.37
CA THR A 547 -30.99 -10.92 -0.62
C THR A 547 -31.11 -10.33 0.79
N GLY A 548 -32.26 -9.75 1.15
CA GLY A 548 -32.45 -9.19 2.49
C GLY A 548 -32.35 -10.21 3.65
N THR A 549 -31.93 -9.72 4.82
CA THR A 549 -31.80 -10.47 6.09
C THR A 549 -32.38 -9.66 7.26
N ASP A 550 -32.76 -10.34 8.35
CA ASP A 550 -33.28 -9.71 9.58
C ASP A 550 -32.19 -9.43 10.64
N LYS A 551 -30.94 -9.84 10.39
CA LYS A 551 -29.81 -9.66 11.32
C LYS A 551 -29.44 -8.17 11.38
N PRO A 552 -29.11 -7.60 12.57
CA PRO A 552 -28.71 -6.20 12.66
C PRO A 552 -27.38 -5.99 11.91
N LYS A 553 -27.37 -5.03 10.98
CA LYS A 553 -26.23 -4.79 10.08
C LYS A 553 -25.35 -3.64 10.54
N VAL A 554 -24.05 -3.80 10.46
CA VAL A 554 -23.07 -2.73 10.65
C VAL A 554 -22.26 -2.58 9.38
N VAL A 555 -22.20 -1.35 8.85
CA VAL A 555 -21.34 -1.00 7.72
C VAL A 555 -19.98 -0.54 8.25
N ILE A 556 -18.90 -1.09 7.71
CA ILE A 556 -17.51 -0.71 7.98
C ILE A 556 -16.96 -0.11 6.70
N LEU A 557 -16.52 1.16 6.75
CA LEU A 557 -15.88 1.82 5.63
C LEU A 557 -14.37 1.56 5.65
N GLY A 558 -13.84 1.05 4.54
CA GLY A 558 -12.42 0.81 4.31
C GLY A 558 -11.61 2.09 4.11
N SER A 559 -10.35 1.93 3.72
CA SER A 559 -9.41 3.03 3.51
C SER A 559 -9.37 3.59 2.09
N GLY A 560 -9.93 2.87 1.10
CA GLY A 560 -9.66 3.16 -0.30
C GLY A 560 -8.22 2.79 -0.67
N PRO A 561 -7.65 3.38 -1.74
CA PRO A 561 -6.32 3.03 -2.19
C PRO A 561 -5.25 3.31 -1.13
N ASN A 562 -4.30 2.40 -1.01
CA ASN A 562 -3.10 2.65 -0.24
C ASN A 562 -2.36 3.89 -0.78
N ARG A 563 -1.87 4.73 0.12
CA ARG A 563 -0.99 5.88 -0.17
C ARG A 563 -0.05 6.13 1.01
N ILE A 564 1.01 6.91 0.82
CA ILE A 564 1.86 7.34 1.94
C ILE A 564 1.02 8.04 3.01
N GLY A 565 1.05 7.51 4.23
CA GLY A 565 0.24 7.95 5.36
C GLY A 565 -1.08 7.20 5.58
N GLN A 566 -1.54 6.42 4.59
CA GLN A 566 -2.73 5.56 4.62
C GLN A 566 -2.42 4.21 3.99
N GLY A 567 -1.82 3.30 4.76
CA GLY A 567 -1.45 1.98 4.29
C GLY A 567 -2.32 0.86 4.86
N VAL A 568 -1.73 -0.34 4.88
CA VAL A 568 -2.35 -1.58 5.34
C VAL A 568 -2.74 -1.54 6.83
N GLU A 569 -2.23 -0.58 7.62
CA GLU A 569 -2.56 -0.44 9.03
C GLU A 569 -4.06 -0.14 9.25
N PHE A 570 -4.67 0.59 8.31
CA PHE A 570 -6.10 0.90 8.34
C PHE A 570 -6.93 -0.27 7.81
N ASP A 571 -6.42 -1.01 6.83
CA ASP A 571 -7.05 -2.25 6.37
C ASP A 571 -7.13 -3.27 7.53
N TYR A 572 -6.02 -3.47 8.23
CA TYR A 572 -5.93 -4.28 9.44
C TYR A 572 -7.04 -3.94 10.46
N ALA A 573 -7.22 -2.64 10.75
CA ALA A 573 -8.22 -2.19 11.70
C ALA A 573 -9.65 -2.53 11.24
N THR A 574 -9.93 -2.40 9.94
CA THR A 574 -11.26 -2.70 9.38
C THR A 574 -11.56 -4.20 9.31
N VAL A 575 -10.57 -5.04 9.04
CA VAL A 575 -10.69 -6.51 9.08
C VAL A 575 -10.98 -6.98 10.51
N HIS A 576 -10.26 -6.47 11.50
CA HIS A 576 -10.51 -6.77 12.91
C HIS A 576 -11.91 -6.33 13.35
N ALA A 577 -12.38 -5.18 12.88
CA ALA A 577 -13.72 -4.72 13.17
C ALA A 577 -14.80 -5.67 12.65
N VAL A 578 -14.62 -6.16 11.42
CA VAL A 578 -15.53 -7.16 10.83
C VAL A 578 -15.58 -8.42 11.69
N TRP A 579 -14.44 -9.04 12.00
CA TRP A 579 -14.43 -10.26 12.80
C TRP A 579 -15.03 -10.07 14.19
N ALA A 580 -14.72 -8.97 14.86
CA ALA A 580 -15.26 -8.67 16.19
C ALA A 580 -16.78 -8.48 16.18
N LEU A 581 -17.35 -7.91 15.11
CA LEU A 581 -18.78 -7.66 14.98
C LEU A 581 -19.54 -8.92 14.53
N GLN A 582 -18.93 -9.76 13.69
CA GLN A 582 -19.44 -11.10 13.39
C GLN A 582 -19.53 -11.94 14.67
N GLU A 583 -18.46 -11.97 15.47
CA GLU A 583 -18.42 -12.63 16.79
C GLU A 583 -19.49 -12.06 17.74
N ALA A 584 -19.78 -10.76 17.68
CA ALA A 584 -20.84 -10.10 18.45
C ALA A 584 -22.25 -10.29 17.88
N GLY A 585 -22.42 -11.06 16.79
CA GLY A 585 -23.72 -11.42 16.23
C GLY A 585 -24.31 -10.39 15.26
N TYR A 586 -23.53 -9.44 14.77
CA TYR A 586 -23.94 -8.50 13.71
C TYR A 586 -23.69 -9.09 12.31
N GLU A 587 -24.48 -8.64 11.34
CA GLU A 587 -24.14 -8.80 9.92
C GLU A 587 -23.20 -7.67 9.52
N THR A 588 -22.04 -8.03 9.03
CA THR A 588 -20.97 -7.09 8.70
C THR A 588 -20.94 -6.79 7.22
N ILE A 589 -20.92 -5.51 6.89
CA ILE A 589 -20.91 -5.02 5.52
C ILE A 589 -19.63 -4.21 5.32
N MET A 590 -18.69 -4.74 4.56
CA MET A 590 -17.47 -4.02 4.19
C MET A 590 -17.68 -3.21 2.92
N VAL A 591 -17.26 -1.94 2.90
CA VAL A 591 -17.25 -1.08 1.71
C VAL A 591 -15.83 -0.60 1.47
N ASN A 592 -15.20 -1.01 0.37
CA ASN A 592 -13.84 -0.59 0.04
C ASN A 592 -13.58 -0.76 -1.47
N SER A 593 -12.52 -0.12 -1.98
CA SER A 593 -12.15 -0.10 -3.41
C SER A 593 -10.70 -0.52 -3.70
N ASN A 594 -9.97 -1.00 -2.69
CA ASN A 594 -8.59 -1.43 -2.82
C ASN A 594 -8.50 -2.94 -3.13
N PRO A 595 -7.96 -3.34 -4.29
CA PRO A 595 -7.88 -4.75 -4.66
C PRO A 595 -6.76 -5.52 -3.94
N GLU A 596 -5.79 -4.83 -3.33
CA GLU A 596 -4.63 -5.45 -2.69
C GLU A 596 -4.94 -6.06 -1.32
N THR A 597 -6.12 -5.78 -0.74
CA THR A 597 -6.33 -5.92 0.70
C THR A 597 -7.15 -7.14 1.14
N VAL A 598 -7.04 -7.45 2.44
CA VAL A 598 -7.81 -8.52 3.10
C VAL A 598 -9.26 -8.06 3.34
N SER A 599 -9.51 -6.76 3.58
CA SER A 599 -10.90 -6.27 3.73
C SER A 599 -11.77 -6.50 2.49
N THR A 600 -11.17 -6.49 1.29
CA THR A 600 -11.87 -6.80 0.04
C THR A 600 -11.80 -8.29 -0.32
N ASP A 601 -11.37 -9.15 0.59
CA ASP A 601 -11.63 -10.59 0.46
C ASP A 601 -13.09 -10.87 0.81
N TYR A 602 -13.78 -11.60 -0.06
CA TYR A 602 -15.18 -11.94 0.14
C TYR A 602 -15.39 -12.86 1.35
N ASP A 603 -14.33 -13.52 1.84
CA ASP A 603 -14.37 -14.37 3.04
C ASP A 603 -14.23 -13.59 4.36
N THR A 604 -13.95 -12.28 4.29
CA THR A 604 -13.76 -11.45 5.47
C THR A 604 -15.08 -11.03 6.09
N ALA A 605 -16.02 -10.47 5.32
CA ALA A 605 -17.28 -9.89 5.80
C ALA A 605 -18.51 -10.71 5.37
N ASP A 606 -19.64 -10.54 6.09
CA ASP A 606 -20.92 -11.15 5.68
C ASP A 606 -21.44 -10.56 4.35
N ARG A 607 -21.01 -9.35 3.98
CA ARG A 607 -21.19 -8.74 2.67
C ARG A 607 -20.02 -7.84 2.32
N LEU A 608 -19.59 -7.90 1.07
CA LEU A 608 -18.58 -7.00 0.51
C LEU A 608 -19.21 -6.17 -0.62
N TYR A 609 -19.13 -4.86 -0.51
CA TYR A 609 -19.41 -3.93 -1.60
C TYR A 609 -18.10 -3.34 -2.11
N PHE A 610 -17.71 -3.72 -3.34
CA PHE A 610 -16.52 -3.17 -4.00
C PHE A 610 -16.83 -1.84 -4.67
N GLU A 611 -16.98 -0.80 -3.85
CA GLU A 611 -17.51 0.49 -4.26
C GLU A 611 -16.56 1.64 -3.93
N PRO A 612 -16.61 2.74 -4.71
CA PRO A 612 -15.90 3.96 -4.35
C PRO A 612 -16.33 4.47 -2.98
N LEU A 613 -15.39 4.99 -2.20
CA LEU A 613 -15.67 5.62 -0.90
C LEU A 613 -16.03 7.09 -1.09
N THR A 614 -17.16 7.34 -1.76
CA THR A 614 -17.71 8.70 -1.92
C THR A 614 -19.01 8.86 -1.13
N PHE A 615 -19.44 10.12 -0.94
CA PHE A 615 -20.72 10.39 -0.28
C PHE A 615 -21.89 9.72 -1.02
N GLU A 616 -21.93 9.81 -2.35
CA GLU A 616 -22.99 9.21 -3.17
C GLU A 616 -23.06 7.69 -3.00
N ASP A 617 -21.92 7.01 -3.22
CA ASP A 617 -21.82 5.56 -3.29
C ASP A 617 -22.09 4.94 -1.90
N VAL A 618 -21.50 5.51 -0.83
CA VAL A 618 -21.74 5.06 0.54
C VAL A 618 -23.20 5.28 0.96
N MET A 619 -23.81 6.44 0.65
CA MET A 619 -25.21 6.66 0.98
C MET A 619 -26.16 5.77 0.18
N ASN A 620 -25.80 5.37 -1.04
CA ASN A 620 -26.59 4.38 -1.79
C ASN A 620 -26.61 3.02 -1.05
N ILE A 621 -25.49 2.61 -0.43
CA ILE A 621 -25.42 1.38 0.37
C ILE A 621 -26.19 1.55 1.68
N VAL A 622 -26.02 2.66 2.39
CA VAL A 622 -26.76 2.94 3.65
C VAL A 622 -28.27 2.94 3.42
N ASP A 623 -28.75 3.59 2.36
CA ASP A 623 -30.17 3.61 1.98
C ASP A 623 -30.70 2.21 1.62
N HIS A 624 -29.87 1.39 0.98
CA HIS A 624 -30.21 0.04 0.54
C HIS A 624 -30.26 -0.95 1.71
N GLU A 625 -29.19 -1.01 2.50
CA GLU A 625 -28.97 -1.99 3.56
C GLU A 625 -29.66 -1.65 4.89
N LYS A 626 -29.88 -0.34 5.13
CA LYS A 626 -30.48 0.21 6.35
C LYS A 626 -29.78 -0.31 7.62
N PRO A 627 -28.47 -0.07 7.75
CA PRO A 627 -27.70 -0.58 8.88
C PRO A 627 -28.15 0.05 10.20
N VAL A 628 -27.88 -0.65 11.31
CA VAL A 628 -28.03 -0.08 12.66
C VAL A 628 -26.85 0.79 13.05
N GLY A 629 -25.73 0.70 12.33
CA GLY A 629 -24.56 1.55 12.53
C GLY A 629 -23.58 1.57 11.35
N VAL A 630 -22.82 2.66 11.24
CA VAL A 630 -21.76 2.87 10.25
C VAL A 630 -20.49 3.29 10.99
N ILE A 631 -19.41 2.53 10.82
CA ILE A 631 -18.08 2.81 11.38
C ILE A 631 -17.23 3.54 10.33
N VAL A 632 -16.71 4.72 10.71
CA VAL A 632 -15.93 5.61 9.82
C VAL A 632 -14.53 5.91 10.35
N GLN A 633 -14.22 5.47 11.57
CA GLN A 633 -13.03 5.86 12.33
C GLN A 633 -11.85 4.88 12.15
N LEU A 634 -12.05 3.78 11.44
CA LEU A 634 -11.05 2.70 11.32
C LEU A 634 -10.34 2.68 9.95
N GLY A 635 -10.96 3.22 8.90
CA GLY A 635 -10.39 3.28 7.55
C GLY A 635 -9.53 4.53 7.26
N GLY A 636 -9.08 5.26 8.27
CA GLY A 636 -8.26 6.47 8.06
C GLY A 636 -9.05 7.67 7.50
N GLN A 637 -8.37 8.57 6.79
CA GLN A 637 -8.90 9.90 6.38
C GLN A 637 -10.05 9.84 5.37
N THR A 638 -10.08 8.86 4.46
CA THR A 638 -11.11 8.79 3.42
C THR A 638 -12.52 8.71 4.01
N PRO A 639 -12.86 7.70 4.84
CA PRO A 639 -14.15 7.68 5.52
C PRO A 639 -14.32 8.82 6.53
N LEU A 640 -13.25 9.30 7.16
CA LEU A 640 -13.31 10.40 8.12
C LEU A 640 -13.79 11.71 7.47
N LYS A 641 -13.34 12.03 6.24
CA LYS A 641 -13.80 13.19 5.46
C LYS A 641 -15.30 13.12 5.13
N LEU A 642 -15.87 11.92 5.06
CA LEU A 642 -17.29 11.70 4.76
C LEU A 642 -18.18 11.76 6.01
N ALA A 643 -17.63 11.51 7.20
CA ALA A 643 -18.36 11.27 8.44
C ALA A 643 -19.49 12.29 8.69
N LYS A 644 -19.17 13.59 8.61
CA LYS A 644 -20.14 14.67 8.83
C LYS A 644 -21.24 14.67 7.76
N LYS A 645 -20.87 14.61 6.48
CA LYS A 645 -21.83 14.61 5.36
C LYS A 645 -22.77 13.41 5.44
N LEU A 646 -22.25 12.23 5.81
CA LEU A 646 -23.03 11.01 6.01
C LEU A 646 -24.02 11.16 7.16
N ALA A 647 -23.57 11.64 8.32
CA ALA A 647 -24.43 11.88 9.48
C ALA A 647 -25.54 12.91 9.19
N ASP A 648 -25.19 14.04 8.56
CA ASP A 648 -26.13 15.08 8.16
C ASP A 648 -27.19 14.55 7.15
N ALA A 649 -26.85 13.52 6.37
CA ALA A 649 -27.76 12.83 5.45
C ALA A 649 -28.56 11.67 6.10
N GLY A 650 -28.36 11.41 7.40
CA GLY A 650 -29.09 10.42 8.18
C GLY A 650 -28.42 9.05 8.33
N ALA A 651 -27.15 8.90 7.95
CA ALA A 651 -26.41 7.67 8.23
C ALA A 651 -26.16 7.51 9.74
N PRO A 652 -26.42 6.34 10.34
CA PRO A 652 -26.25 6.12 11.78
C PRO A 652 -24.77 5.90 12.12
N ILE A 653 -23.99 6.97 12.22
CA ILE A 653 -22.57 6.87 12.61
C ILE A 653 -22.47 6.37 14.05
N ILE A 654 -21.74 5.27 14.26
CA ILE A 654 -21.47 4.69 15.60
C ILE A 654 -19.99 4.83 15.95
N GLY A 655 -19.65 4.66 17.24
CA GLY A 655 -18.32 5.01 17.76
C GLY A 655 -18.21 6.52 18.03
N THR A 656 -17.00 7.07 17.94
CA THR A 656 -16.74 8.51 18.11
C THR A 656 -17.56 9.33 17.12
N SER A 657 -18.33 10.32 17.59
CA SER A 657 -19.22 11.09 16.71
C SER A 657 -18.45 12.03 15.76
N PRO A 658 -19.04 12.41 14.61
CA PRO A 658 -18.45 13.41 13.71
C PRO A 658 -18.14 14.75 14.39
N GLU A 659 -18.93 15.15 15.39
CA GLU A 659 -18.71 16.36 16.17
C GLU A 659 -17.46 16.25 17.04
N THR A 660 -17.25 15.12 17.72
CA THR A 660 -16.02 14.86 18.50
C THR A 660 -14.79 14.79 17.60
N ILE A 661 -14.92 14.17 16.42
CA ILE A 661 -13.84 14.13 15.42
C ILE A 661 -13.47 15.56 15.00
N HIS A 662 -14.48 16.39 14.72
CA HIS A 662 -14.28 17.79 14.35
C HIS A 662 -13.64 18.62 15.48
N GLU A 663 -14.07 18.46 16.74
CA GLU A 663 -13.47 19.18 17.89
C GLU A 663 -11.98 18.89 18.06
N ALA A 664 -11.52 17.67 17.73
CA ALA A 664 -10.12 17.30 17.80
C ALA A 664 -9.29 17.72 16.56
N GLU A 665 -9.87 17.62 15.36
CA GLU A 665 -9.18 17.94 14.09
C GLU A 665 -9.15 19.45 13.80
N ASP A 666 -10.15 20.21 14.28
CA ASP A 666 -10.18 21.67 14.18
C ASP A 666 -9.21 22.31 15.18
N ARG A 667 -8.18 22.98 14.66
CA ARG A 667 -7.06 23.48 15.48
C ARG A 667 -7.51 24.53 16.51
N ALA A 668 -8.50 25.37 16.19
CA ALA A 668 -9.01 26.37 17.13
C ALA A 668 -9.80 25.72 18.27
N SER A 669 -10.66 24.75 17.92
CA SER A 669 -11.47 23.98 18.88
C SER A 669 -10.58 23.14 19.81
N PHE A 670 -9.57 22.47 19.26
CA PHE A 670 -8.62 21.68 20.03
C PHE A 670 -7.77 22.52 20.98
N ASN A 671 -7.29 23.70 20.55
CA ASN A 671 -6.56 24.62 21.43
C ASN A 671 -7.43 25.08 22.61
N ALA A 672 -8.68 25.46 22.35
CA ALA A 672 -9.61 25.87 23.40
C ALA A 672 -9.91 24.73 24.40
N LEU A 673 -10.00 23.49 23.91
CA LEU A 673 -10.14 22.29 24.75
C LEU A 673 -8.91 22.08 25.64
N CYS A 674 -7.70 22.16 25.06
CA CYS A 674 -6.47 22.00 25.83
C CYS A 674 -6.32 23.06 26.92
N GLU A 675 -6.62 24.33 26.62
CA GLU A 675 -6.65 25.42 27.60
C GLU A 675 -7.63 25.13 28.75
N ARG A 676 -8.84 24.67 28.41
CA ARG A 676 -9.89 24.30 29.39
C ARG A 676 -9.44 23.17 30.31
N LEU A 677 -8.71 22.19 29.78
CA LEU A 677 -8.19 21.04 30.55
C LEU A 677 -6.87 21.33 31.27
N GLY A 678 -6.25 22.50 31.02
CA GLY A 678 -4.94 22.85 31.54
C GLY A 678 -3.82 21.94 31.01
N LEU A 679 -3.97 21.47 29.76
CA LEU A 679 -2.94 20.70 29.06
C LEU A 679 -1.92 21.65 28.45
N SER A 680 -0.64 21.34 28.61
CA SER A 680 0.43 22.18 28.05
C SER A 680 0.51 21.98 26.54
N GLN A 681 0.50 23.07 25.77
CA GLN A 681 0.70 23.08 24.32
C GLN A 681 1.93 23.91 23.95
N PRO A 682 2.58 23.65 22.81
CA PRO A 682 3.52 24.61 22.24
C PRO A 682 2.84 25.96 22.04
N ARG A 683 3.58 27.07 22.21
CA ARG A 683 3.00 28.41 21.99
C ARG A 683 2.64 28.55 20.51
N GLY A 684 1.38 28.81 20.20
CA GLY A 684 0.97 28.93 18.81
C GLY A 684 -0.33 29.68 18.59
N LYS A 685 -0.62 29.97 17.33
CA LYS A 685 -1.82 30.67 16.88
C LYS A 685 -2.30 30.16 15.52
N VAL A 686 -3.61 30.19 15.31
CA VAL A 686 -4.26 29.81 14.05
C VAL A 686 -4.42 31.05 13.15
N ALA A 687 -4.02 30.90 11.88
CA ALA A 687 -4.20 31.88 10.82
C ALA A 687 -5.24 31.38 9.81
N GLU A 688 -6.24 32.20 9.49
CA GLU A 688 -7.25 31.89 8.46
C GLU A 688 -6.75 32.21 7.05
N THR A 689 -5.71 33.06 6.93
CA THR A 689 -5.18 33.52 5.64
C THR A 689 -3.64 33.57 5.65
N PRO A 690 -2.98 33.48 4.48
CA PRO A 690 -1.53 33.68 4.36
C PRO A 690 -1.05 35.01 4.94
N GLU A 691 -1.75 36.12 4.69
CA GLU A 691 -1.45 37.43 5.28
C GLU A 691 -1.48 37.41 6.81
N GLN A 692 -2.48 36.74 7.39
CA GLN A 692 -2.56 36.59 8.84
C GLN A 692 -1.40 35.74 9.38
N ALA A 693 -1.02 34.66 8.68
CA ALA A 693 0.11 33.83 9.06
C ALA A 693 1.42 34.64 9.15
N ARG A 694 1.68 35.53 8.18
CA ARG A 694 2.86 36.43 8.19
C ARG A 694 2.86 37.35 9.41
N GLN A 695 1.70 37.89 9.79
CA GLN A 695 1.58 38.77 10.98
C GLN A 695 1.81 38.00 12.28
N LEU A 696 1.19 36.82 12.42
CA LEU A 696 1.29 36.00 13.63
C LEU A 696 2.70 35.42 13.82
N ALA A 697 3.40 35.06 12.75
CA ALA A 697 4.78 34.57 12.83
C ALA A 697 5.75 35.61 13.43
N ALA A 698 5.55 36.90 13.11
CA ALA A 698 6.35 37.97 13.68
C ALA A 698 6.14 38.14 15.20
N GLU A 699 4.95 37.79 15.71
CA GLU A 699 4.63 37.83 17.14
C GLU A 699 5.16 36.61 17.89
N LEU A 700 5.03 35.41 17.30
CA LEU A 700 5.43 34.15 17.93
C LEU A 700 6.95 33.98 18.00
N GLY A 701 7.66 34.42 16.96
CA GLY A 701 9.11 34.25 16.82
C GLY A 701 9.50 32.86 16.29
N PHE A 702 10.63 32.78 15.59
CA PHE A 702 11.13 31.56 14.95
C PHE A 702 12.06 30.74 15.89
N PRO A 703 12.20 29.42 15.68
CA PRO A 703 11.59 28.60 14.63
C PRO A 703 10.11 28.25 14.90
N LEU A 704 9.33 28.16 13.83
CA LEU A 704 7.91 27.79 13.87
C LEU A 704 7.66 26.52 13.05
N MET A 705 6.63 25.78 13.44
CA MET A 705 6.06 24.70 12.66
C MET A 705 4.76 25.20 12.03
N ALA A 706 4.69 25.23 10.70
CA ALA A 706 3.49 25.56 9.96
C ALA A 706 2.72 24.28 9.61
N ARG A 707 1.43 24.22 10.00
CA ARG A 707 0.57 23.03 9.84
C ARG A 707 -0.80 23.41 9.31
N PRO A 708 -1.19 23.00 8.09
CA PRO A 708 -2.57 23.12 7.62
C PRO A 708 -3.53 22.26 8.46
N SER A 709 -4.79 22.67 8.58
CA SER A 709 -5.85 21.87 9.22
C SER A 709 -6.37 20.73 8.29
N TYR A 710 -6.96 19.68 8.86
CA TYR A 710 -7.58 18.53 8.15
C TYR A 710 -6.66 17.71 7.23
N VAL A 711 -5.35 17.75 7.45
CA VAL A 711 -4.36 16.99 6.69
C VAL A 711 -3.85 15.76 7.45
N LEU A 712 -3.53 14.69 6.72
CA LEU A 712 -2.92 13.47 7.26
C LEU A 712 -1.48 13.31 6.75
N GLY A 713 -0.62 12.67 7.53
CA GLY A 713 0.75 12.34 7.11
C GLY A 713 1.65 13.57 6.96
N GLY A 714 1.34 14.65 7.69
CA GLY A 714 2.07 15.90 7.64
C GLY A 714 2.03 16.60 6.28
N ARG A 715 0.99 16.37 5.46
CA ARG A 715 0.88 16.99 4.12
C ARG A 715 1.05 18.51 4.24
N ALA A 716 2.03 19.04 3.51
CA ALA A 716 2.39 20.45 3.54
C ALA A 716 2.77 20.99 4.94
N MET A 717 3.23 20.15 5.87
CA MET A 717 3.84 20.66 7.11
C MET A 717 5.29 21.08 6.84
N ARG A 718 5.71 22.20 7.44
CA ARG A 718 7.09 22.69 7.29
C ARG A 718 7.59 23.41 8.54
N THR A 719 8.80 23.06 8.97
CA THR A 719 9.56 23.88 9.91
C THR A 719 10.09 25.10 9.17
N VAL A 720 9.73 26.30 9.62
CA VAL A 720 10.19 27.57 9.07
C VAL A 720 11.06 28.27 10.11
N ARG A 721 12.27 28.67 9.72
CA ARG A 721 13.28 29.30 10.61
C ARG A 721 13.38 30.81 10.41
N SER A 722 12.71 31.35 9.40
CA SER A 722 12.70 32.77 9.08
C SER A 722 11.41 33.20 8.39
N MET A 723 11.17 34.51 8.33
CA MET A 723 10.04 35.07 7.59
C MET A 723 10.12 34.76 6.09
N GLU A 724 11.33 34.72 5.53
CA GLU A 724 11.56 34.38 4.12
C GLU A 724 11.17 32.93 3.81
N GLU A 725 11.53 31.99 4.68
CA GLU A 725 11.10 30.59 4.57
C GLU A 725 9.58 30.45 4.70
N LEU A 726 8.95 31.22 5.59
CA LEU A 726 7.49 31.22 5.73
C LEU A 726 6.79 31.76 4.48
N VAL A 727 7.27 32.86 3.90
CA VAL A 727 6.70 33.41 2.67
C VAL A 727 6.79 32.39 1.54
N THR A 728 7.96 31.77 1.36
CA THR A 728 8.17 30.72 0.35
C THR A 728 7.23 29.54 0.57
N TYR A 729 7.09 29.09 1.82
CA TYR A 729 6.14 28.03 2.19
C TYR A 729 4.70 28.37 1.83
N LEU A 730 4.24 29.59 2.16
CA LEU A 730 2.87 30.04 1.90
C LEU A 730 2.57 30.11 0.41
N ASP A 731 3.52 30.63 -0.38
CA ASP A 731 3.32 30.92 -1.80
C ASP A 731 3.50 29.67 -2.69
N GLU A 732 4.31 28.70 -2.27
CA GLU A 732 4.62 27.51 -3.08
C GLU A 732 3.93 26.23 -2.57
N VAL A 733 4.01 25.96 -1.26
CA VAL A 733 3.58 24.68 -0.68
C VAL A 733 2.12 24.75 -0.25
N TYR A 734 1.77 25.75 0.57
CA TYR A 734 0.41 25.93 1.07
C TYR A 734 -0.57 26.32 -0.05
N ALA A 735 -0.15 27.13 -1.01
CA ALA A 735 -0.97 27.53 -2.16
C ALA A 735 -1.47 26.33 -2.99
N ALA A 736 -0.72 25.22 -2.98
CA ALA A 736 -1.09 23.97 -3.65
C ALA A 736 -2.03 23.06 -2.82
N VAL A 737 -2.34 23.42 -1.57
CA VAL A 737 -3.26 22.68 -0.71
C VAL A 737 -4.70 23.05 -1.07
N GLU A 738 -5.50 22.06 -1.46
CA GLU A 738 -6.91 22.26 -1.82
C GLU A 738 -7.69 22.88 -0.66
N GLY A 739 -8.57 23.84 -0.97
CA GLY A 739 -9.44 24.50 -0.01
C GLY A 739 -8.75 25.54 0.88
N GLN A 740 -7.40 25.57 0.90
CA GLN A 740 -6.59 26.48 1.72
C GLN A 740 -7.13 26.57 3.16
N PRO A 741 -7.11 25.45 3.92
CA PRO A 741 -7.62 25.41 5.27
C PRO A 741 -6.73 26.24 6.22
N SER A 742 -7.28 26.68 7.35
CA SER A 742 -6.54 27.45 8.35
C SER A 742 -5.18 26.81 8.71
N ILE A 743 -4.18 27.65 8.97
CA ILE A 743 -2.80 27.27 9.25
C ILE A 743 -2.51 27.49 10.73
N LEU A 744 -2.11 26.43 11.44
CA LEU A 744 -1.56 26.54 12.77
C LEU A 744 -0.06 26.87 12.68
N LEU A 745 0.35 27.96 13.34
CA LEU A 745 1.74 28.32 13.56
C LEU A 745 2.09 28.07 15.02
N ASP A 746 2.88 27.04 15.28
CA ASP A 746 3.32 26.67 16.62
C ASP A 746 4.81 26.86 16.78
N GLN A 747 5.24 27.16 18.01
CA GLN A 747 6.65 27.12 18.40
C GLN A 747 7.21 25.73 18.12
N PHE A 748 8.27 25.67 17.31
CA PHE A 748 8.96 24.41 17.07
C PHE A 748 9.80 24.03 18.30
N LEU A 749 9.45 22.92 18.96
CA LEU A 749 10.14 22.41 20.15
C LEU A 749 11.40 21.63 19.74
N GLU A 750 12.43 22.35 19.29
CA GLU A 750 13.67 21.75 18.78
C GLU A 750 14.33 20.79 19.80
N GLY A 751 14.66 19.57 19.36
CA GLY A 751 15.26 18.53 20.20
C GLY A 751 14.33 17.90 21.24
N ALA A 752 13.01 18.13 21.16
CA ALA A 752 12.05 17.43 22.02
C ALA A 752 11.91 15.97 21.59
N LEU A 753 11.70 15.08 22.56
CA LEU A 753 11.36 13.67 22.32
C LEU A 753 9.88 13.57 21.99
N GLU A 754 9.49 12.76 21.00
CA GLU A 754 8.08 12.57 20.62
C GLU A 754 7.51 11.25 21.18
N LEU A 755 6.24 11.26 21.56
CA LEU A 755 5.49 10.10 22.03
C LEU A 755 4.21 9.94 21.22
N ASP A 756 3.90 8.71 20.82
CA ASP A 756 2.54 8.31 20.41
C ASP A 756 1.87 7.53 21.55
N VAL A 757 0.60 7.83 21.82
CA VAL A 757 -0.20 7.18 22.87
C VAL A 757 -1.51 6.69 22.29
N ASP A 758 -1.63 5.37 22.11
CA ASP A 758 -2.87 4.75 21.66
C ASP A 758 -3.76 4.40 22.87
N THR A 759 -5.02 4.81 22.80
CA THR A 759 -5.99 4.79 23.91
C THR A 759 -7.33 4.26 23.44
N LEU A 760 -7.98 3.44 24.26
CA LEU A 760 -9.37 3.04 24.08
C LEU A 760 -10.26 3.77 25.10
N CYS A 761 -11.43 4.23 24.67
CA CYS A 761 -12.42 4.88 25.53
C CYS A 761 -13.82 4.38 25.20
N ASP A 762 -14.61 3.99 26.21
CA ASP A 762 -16.01 3.58 26.04
C ASP A 762 -17.03 4.69 26.35
N GLY A 763 -16.52 5.90 26.62
CA GLY A 763 -17.28 7.09 27.04
C GLY A 763 -17.45 7.23 28.56
N GLU A 764 -17.16 6.20 29.34
CA GLU A 764 -17.18 6.23 30.82
C GLU A 764 -15.79 6.01 31.42
N ARG A 765 -14.96 5.21 30.75
CA ARG A 765 -13.58 4.92 31.08
C ARG A 765 -12.72 5.05 29.84
N ALA A 766 -11.51 5.57 30.03
CA ALA A 766 -10.44 5.55 29.05
C ALA A 766 -9.25 4.76 29.62
N VAL A 767 -8.59 3.99 28.77
CA VAL A 767 -7.41 3.19 29.11
C VAL A 767 -6.35 3.38 28.02
N VAL A 768 -5.19 3.88 28.41
CA VAL A 768 -4.01 3.86 27.53
C VAL A 768 -3.60 2.42 27.29
N ALA A 769 -3.54 2.02 26.01
CA ALA A 769 -3.14 0.69 25.58
C ALA A 769 -1.62 0.56 25.40
N GLY A 770 -0.96 1.61 24.93
CA GLY A 770 0.49 1.63 24.72
C GLY A 770 1.02 3.05 24.59
N ILE A 771 2.22 3.29 25.15
CA ILE A 771 2.99 4.52 24.99
C ILE A 771 4.23 4.16 24.19
N MET A 772 4.45 4.84 23.07
CA MET A 772 5.58 4.64 22.17
C MET A 772 6.50 5.83 22.23
N GLU A 773 7.77 5.61 22.57
CA GLU A 773 8.82 6.63 22.52
C GLU A 773 9.47 6.62 21.14
N HIS A 774 9.47 7.76 20.46
CA HIS A 774 10.17 7.89 19.18
C HIS A 774 11.67 7.92 19.39
N VAL A 775 12.40 7.36 18.42
CA VAL A 775 13.86 7.46 18.36
C VAL A 775 14.26 8.83 17.84
N GLU A 776 13.65 9.28 16.75
CA GLU A 776 13.84 10.63 16.22
C GLU A 776 13.17 11.69 17.10
N ALA A 777 13.76 12.89 17.13
CA ALA A 777 13.16 14.04 17.80
C ALA A 777 11.93 14.58 17.05
N ALA A 778 11.05 15.25 17.80
CA ALA A 778 9.90 15.96 17.28
C ALA A 778 10.31 16.92 16.14
N GLY A 779 9.62 16.79 15.01
CA GLY A 779 10.00 17.45 13.75
C GLY A 779 10.34 16.46 12.64
N VAL A 780 10.65 15.22 12.99
CA VAL A 780 10.44 14.07 12.10
C VAL A 780 9.02 13.56 12.33
N HIS A 781 8.27 13.34 11.26
CA HIS A 781 6.89 12.89 11.37
C HIS A 781 6.80 11.49 11.99
N SER A 782 5.84 11.26 12.89
CA SER A 782 5.62 9.97 13.59
C SER A 782 5.61 8.72 12.68
N GLY A 783 5.06 8.86 11.49
CA GLY A 783 5.03 7.83 10.46
C GLY A 783 6.39 7.50 9.81
N ASP A 784 7.39 8.37 9.93
CA ASP A 784 8.77 8.17 9.46
C ASP A 784 9.75 7.90 10.62
N SER A 785 9.32 8.13 11.87
CA SER A 785 10.13 7.83 13.05
C SER A 785 10.13 6.34 13.38
N ALA A 786 11.27 5.82 13.82
CA ALA A 786 11.30 4.59 14.60
C ALA A 786 10.71 4.85 15.98
N CYS A 787 10.09 3.85 16.60
CA CYS A 787 9.57 3.98 17.96
C CYS A 787 9.69 2.70 18.78
N VAL A 788 9.84 2.85 20.09
CA VAL A 788 9.97 1.76 21.06
C VAL A 788 8.78 1.71 22.02
N LEU A 789 8.28 0.50 22.28
CA LEU A 789 7.29 0.20 23.31
C LEU A 789 7.84 -0.90 24.22
N PRO A 790 7.88 -0.72 25.55
CA PRO A 790 7.56 0.51 26.30
C PRO A 790 8.68 1.58 26.18
N PRO A 791 8.43 2.83 26.61
CA PRO A 791 9.46 3.89 26.63
C PRO A 791 10.69 3.53 27.46
N VAL A 792 11.86 4.00 27.05
CA VAL A 792 13.17 3.68 27.64
C VAL A 792 13.75 4.85 28.43
N ASN A 793 13.63 6.08 27.92
CA ASN A 793 14.39 7.22 28.44
C ASN A 793 13.57 8.18 29.32
N LEU A 794 12.30 7.87 29.60
CA LEU A 794 11.38 8.73 30.35
C LEU A 794 11.15 8.27 31.79
N SER A 795 10.92 9.24 32.70
CA SER A 795 10.62 8.92 34.10
C SER A 795 9.22 8.34 34.26
N ALA A 796 9.06 7.41 35.23
CA ALA A 796 7.75 6.83 35.54
C ALA A 796 6.71 7.89 35.94
N GLU A 797 7.13 8.98 36.59
CA GLU A 797 6.26 10.10 36.96
C GLU A 797 5.72 10.84 35.73
N LEU A 798 6.59 11.12 34.74
CA LEU A 798 6.17 11.76 33.49
C LEU A 798 5.23 10.86 32.69
N LEU A 799 5.55 9.56 32.58
CA LEU A 799 4.69 8.59 31.90
C LEU A 799 3.31 8.46 32.55
N ALA A 800 3.27 8.41 33.89
CA ALA A 800 2.01 8.41 34.63
C ALA A 800 1.19 9.68 34.38
N ARG A 801 1.86 10.83 34.25
CA ARG A 801 1.22 12.11 33.92
C ARG A 801 0.66 12.12 32.50
N VAL A 802 1.46 11.72 31.51
CA VAL A 802 1.04 11.59 30.09
C VAL A 802 -0.17 10.66 29.97
N LYS A 803 -0.14 9.52 30.67
CA LYS A 803 -1.26 8.58 30.73
C LYS A 803 -2.52 9.24 31.29
N ALA A 804 -2.44 9.84 32.48
CA ALA A 804 -3.59 10.46 33.14
C ALA A 804 -4.19 11.61 32.32
N ASP A 805 -3.34 12.44 31.71
CA ASP A 805 -3.80 13.55 30.86
C ASP A 805 -4.43 13.04 29.55
N THR A 806 -3.90 11.96 28.97
CA THR A 806 -4.46 11.32 27.77
C THR A 806 -5.83 10.69 28.03
N GLU A 807 -5.98 9.93 29.13
CA GLU A 807 -7.26 9.33 29.53
C GLU A 807 -8.31 10.41 29.81
N ARG A 808 -7.91 11.48 30.50
CA ARG A 808 -8.78 12.63 30.75
C ARG A 808 -9.23 13.31 29.46
N LEU A 809 -8.31 13.53 28.51
CA LEU A 809 -8.65 14.09 27.21
C LEU A 809 -9.67 13.22 26.46
N ALA A 810 -9.49 11.89 26.47
CA ALA A 810 -10.38 10.94 25.81
C ALA A 810 -11.83 11.04 26.33
N LEU A 811 -11.97 11.13 27.66
CA LEU A 811 -13.27 11.25 28.33
C LEU A 811 -13.93 12.60 28.03
N GLU A 812 -13.16 13.69 28.05
CA GLU A 812 -13.66 15.05 27.82
C GLU A 812 -14.08 15.29 26.37
N LEU A 813 -13.38 14.68 25.40
CA LEU A 813 -13.78 14.64 23.99
C LEU A 813 -15.05 13.79 23.76
N GLY A 814 -15.34 12.85 24.66
CA GLY A 814 -16.42 11.88 24.47
C GLY A 814 -16.08 10.79 23.46
N VAL A 815 -14.81 10.39 23.37
CA VAL A 815 -14.33 9.33 22.48
C VAL A 815 -15.07 8.02 22.76
N ARG A 816 -15.46 7.31 21.70
CA ARG A 816 -16.03 5.95 21.76
C ARG A 816 -15.33 5.06 20.75
N GLY A 817 -14.32 4.34 21.22
CA GLY A 817 -13.43 3.52 20.39
C GLY A 817 -11.98 3.94 20.61
N LEU A 818 -11.22 4.03 19.51
CA LEU A 818 -9.80 4.40 19.53
C LEU A 818 -9.59 5.91 19.50
N MET A 819 -8.53 6.35 20.19
CA MET A 819 -7.91 7.65 20.03
C MET A 819 -6.39 7.48 20.10
N ASN A 820 -5.67 8.23 19.28
CA ASN A 820 -4.22 8.39 19.35
C ASN A 820 -3.88 9.83 19.77
N VAL A 821 -2.91 10.00 20.66
CA VAL A 821 -2.45 11.33 21.10
C VAL A 821 -0.94 11.42 20.94
N GLN A 822 -0.49 12.49 20.31
CA GLN A 822 0.93 12.78 20.12
C GLN A 822 1.40 13.83 21.13
N TRP A 823 2.51 13.55 21.81
CA TRP A 823 3.14 14.43 22.79
C TRP A 823 4.58 14.73 22.42
N ALA A 824 5.06 15.94 22.71
CA ALA A 824 6.48 16.29 22.71
C ALA A 824 6.96 16.52 24.14
N VAL A 825 8.07 15.90 24.54
CA VAL A 825 8.69 16.03 25.85
C VAL A 825 9.94 16.88 25.74
N LYS A 826 9.98 18.00 26.46
CA LYS A 826 11.15 18.89 26.51
C LYS A 826 11.34 19.43 27.93
N ASP A 827 12.57 19.38 28.42
CA ASP A 827 12.96 19.91 29.74
C ASP A 827 12.04 19.42 30.89
N GLY A 828 11.62 18.15 30.84
CA GLY A 828 10.74 17.53 31.84
C GLY A 828 9.24 17.88 31.72
N THR A 829 8.85 18.64 30.69
CA THR A 829 7.45 19.00 30.42
C THR A 829 6.93 18.26 29.18
N ALA A 830 5.74 17.66 29.28
CA ALA A 830 5.04 17.07 28.15
C ALA A 830 4.06 18.08 27.54
N TYR A 831 4.20 18.33 26.24
CA TYR A 831 3.40 19.23 25.43
C TYR A 831 2.54 18.40 24.47
N ILE A 832 1.22 18.58 24.47
CA ILE A 832 0.35 17.91 23.51
C ILE A 832 0.49 18.54 22.13
N LEU A 833 0.67 17.71 21.10
CA LEU A 833 0.81 18.13 19.70
C LEU A 833 -0.52 18.05 18.96
N GLU A 834 -1.18 16.90 19.04
CA GLU A 834 -2.50 16.65 18.45
C GLU A 834 -3.18 15.42 19.08
N ALA A 835 -4.49 15.32 18.88
CA ALA A 835 -5.28 14.14 19.22
C ALA A 835 -6.11 13.71 18.00
N ASN A 836 -6.07 12.41 17.71
CA ASN A 836 -6.69 11.78 16.57
C ASN A 836 -7.74 10.79 17.10
N PRO A 837 -9.03 11.15 17.22
CA PRO A 837 -10.06 10.31 17.84
C PRO A 837 -10.59 9.23 16.88
N ARG A 838 -9.65 8.45 16.35
CA ARG A 838 -9.78 7.39 15.35
C ARG A 838 -8.65 6.38 15.51
N ALA A 839 -8.66 5.31 14.72
CA ALA A 839 -7.50 4.44 14.60
C ALA A 839 -6.29 5.23 14.05
N SER A 840 -5.12 5.00 14.64
CA SER A 840 -3.82 5.41 14.13
C SER A 840 -3.15 4.25 13.39
N ARG A 841 -2.10 4.58 12.62
CA ARG A 841 -1.28 3.56 11.95
C ARG A 841 -0.49 2.68 12.94
N THR A 842 -0.32 3.11 14.19
CA THR A 842 0.40 2.36 15.22
C THR A 842 -0.44 1.24 15.85
N VAL A 843 -1.76 1.24 15.63
CA VAL A 843 -2.68 0.25 16.21
C VAL A 843 -2.26 -1.21 15.98
N PRO A 844 -1.85 -1.65 14.77
CA PRO A 844 -1.37 -3.02 14.57
C PRO A 844 -0.12 -3.31 15.38
N PHE A 845 0.90 -2.43 15.31
CA PHE A 845 2.14 -2.57 16.07
C PHE A 845 1.87 -2.69 17.59
N VAL A 846 1.08 -1.77 18.16
CA VAL A 846 0.73 -1.81 19.58
C VAL A 846 -0.04 -3.09 19.91
N SER A 847 -1.00 -3.49 19.07
CA SER A 847 -1.78 -4.72 19.30
C SER A 847 -0.90 -5.97 19.41
N LYS A 848 0.11 -6.08 18.54
CA LYS A 848 1.08 -7.20 18.58
C LYS A 848 2.02 -7.10 19.78
N ALA A 849 2.51 -5.90 20.09
CA ALA A 849 3.43 -5.65 21.21
C ALA A 849 2.80 -5.95 22.59
N VAL A 850 1.53 -5.59 22.79
CA VAL A 850 0.84 -5.75 24.09
C VAL A 850 -0.09 -6.96 24.15
N ASN A 851 -0.15 -7.76 23.07
CA ASN A 851 -1.05 -8.92 22.93
C ASN A 851 -2.52 -8.59 23.19
N HIS A 852 -3.02 -7.50 22.60
CA HIS A 852 -4.43 -7.12 22.71
C HIS A 852 -4.94 -6.56 21.38
N PRO A 853 -6.00 -7.13 20.76
CA PRO A 853 -6.48 -6.70 19.45
C PRO A 853 -7.29 -5.39 19.57
N LEU A 854 -6.60 -4.25 19.57
CA LEU A 854 -7.19 -2.95 19.86
C LEU A 854 -8.32 -2.55 18.90
N ALA A 855 -8.19 -2.90 17.62
CA ALA A 855 -9.23 -2.65 16.61
C ALA A 855 -10.51 -3.49 16.86
N LYS A 856 -10.38 -4.76 17.28
CA LYS A 856 -11.53 -5.58 17.71
C LYS A 856 -12.25 -4.92 18.89
N SER A 857 -11.48 -4.42 19.87
CA SER A 857 -12.02 -3.73 21.04
C SER A 857 -12.73 -2.42 20.67
N ALA A 858 -12.15 -1.63 19.75
CA ALA A 858 -12.78 -0.40 19.26
C ALA A 858 -14.14 -0.65 18.57
N ALA A 859 -14.22 -1.70 17.74
CA ALA A 859 -15.47 -2.09 17.09
C ALA A 859 -16.54 -2.55 18.09
N ARG A 860 -16.14 -3.31 19.12
CA ARG A 860 -17.03 -3.72 20.21
C ARG A 860 -17.54 -2.53 21.02
N ILE A 861 -16.70 -1.53 21.28
CA ILE A 861 -17.11 -0.27 21.93
C ILE A 861 -18.11 0.49 21.05
N ALA A 862 -17.89 0.54 19.74
CA ALA A 862 -18.78 1.25 18.81
C ALA A 862 -20.22 0.70 18.85
N VAL A 863 -20.40 -0.59 19.14
CA VAL A 863 -21.72 -1.22 19.33
C VAL A 863 -22.19 -1.29 20.80
N GLY A 864 -21.49 -0.62 21.72
CA GLY A 864 -21.94 -0.38 23.09
C GLY A 864 -21.32 -1.26 24.17
N HIS A 865 -20.28 -2.05 23.87
CA HIS A 865 -19.53 -2.75 24.93
C HIS A 865 -18.67 -1.78 25.76
N THR A 866 -18.55 -2.06 27.05
CA THR A 866 -17.63 -1.34 27.94
C THR A 866 -16.24 -1.98 27.97
N LEU A 867 -15.23 -1.22 28.41
CA LEU A 867 -13.88 -1.71 28.65
C LEU A 867 -13.84 -2.84 29.69
N GLU A 868 -14.78 -2.84 30.65
CA GLU A 868 -14.96 -3.93 31.60
C GLU A 868 -15.41 -5.22 30.92
N GLN A 869 -16.36 -5.14 29.97
CA GLN A 869 -16.81 -6.30 29.19
C GLN A 869 -15.75 -6.81 28.23
N ILE A 870 -14.89 -5.92 27.72
CA ILE A 870 -13.75 -6.26 26.86
C ILE A 870 -12.60 -6.90 27.66
N GLY A 871 -12.51 -6.60 28.96
CA GLY A 871 -11.42 -7.08 29.81
C GLY A 871 -10.15 -6.24 29.72
N LEU A 872 -10.26 -4.97 29.34
CA LEU A 872 -9.13 -4.02 29.27
C LEU A 872 -9.40 -2.82 30.17
N THR A 873 -9.23 -3.00 31.48
CA THR A 873 -9.52 -1.96 32.48
C THR A 873 -8.29 -1.21 32.97
N GLU A 874 -7.11 -1.71 32.66
CA GLU A 874 -5.82 -1.16 33.05
C GLU A 874 -4.86 -1.20 31.85
N THR A 875 -3.82 -0.38 31.88
CA THR A 875 -2.79 -0.38 30.82
C THR A 875 -2.06 -1.71 30.83
N PRO A 876 -1.99 -2.43 29.70
CA PRO A 876 -1.21 -3.66 29.59
C PRO A 876 0.27 -3.43 29.93
N GLU A 877 0.86 -4.34 30.71
CA GLU A 877 2.31 -4.39 30.86
C GLU A 877 2.92 -5.11 29.65
N ALA A 878 3.81 -4.43 28.93
CA ALA A 878 4.53 -5.04 27.82
C ALA A 878 5.58 -6.03 28.36
N ALA A 879 5.49 -7.29 27.93
CA ALA A 879 6.40 -8.36 28.36
C ALA A 879 7.80 -8.28 27.74
N MET A 880 7.99 -7.39 26.76
CA MET A 880 9.17 -7.30 25.91
C MET A 880 9.32 -5.87 25.37
N TYR A 881 10.53 -5.54 24.90
CA TYR A 881 10.70 -4.35 24.06
C TYR A 881 10.34 -4.70 22.62
N SER A 882 9.45 -3.90 22.07
CA SER A 882 9.04 -3.93 20.67
C SER A 882 9.47 -2.63 20.01
N VAL A 883 10.19 -2.70 18.91
CA VAL A 883 10.62 -1.53 18.15
C VAL A 883 10.03 -1.59 16.76
N LYS A 884 9.38 -0.50 16.33
CA LYS A 884 8.94 -0.27 14.95
C LYS A 884 10.01 0.53 14.23
N GLU A 885 10.42 0.09 13.04
CA GLU A 885 11.28 0.84 12.11
C GLU A 885 10.60 0.93 10.74
N VAL A 886 10.89 1.97 9.96
CA VAL A 886 10.17 2.27 8.71
C VAL A 886 10.98 1.95 7.45
N HIS A 887 10.29 1.69 6.35
CA HIS A 887 10.87 1.57 5.02
C HIS A 887 10.59 2.82 4.17
N LEU A 888 11.64 3.45 3.63
CA LEU A 888 11.57 4.72 2.91
C LEU A 888 11.86 4.55 1.40
N PRO A 889 11.04 5.11 0.49
CA PRO A 889 11.11 4.84 -0.94
C PRO A 889 12.13 5.72 -1.69
N PHE A 890 13.13 6.30 -1.02
CA PHE A 890 14.05 7.27 -1.63
C PHE A 890 14.76 6.75 -2.89
N LEU A 891 15.07 5.45 -2.97
CA LEU A 891 15.69 4.85 -4.16
C LEU A 891 14.80 4.93 -5.42
N LYS A 892 13.47 5.01 -5.26
CA LYS A 892 12.51 5.13 -6.37
C LYS A 892 12.40 6.55 -6.93
N PHE A 893 12.82 7.55 -6.17
CA PHE A 893 12.72 8.97 -6.53
C PHE A 893 14.13 9.58 -6.63
N LYS A 894 14.73 9.49 -7.82
CA LYS A 894 16.07 10.02 -8.10
C LYS A 894 16.13 11.53 -7.85
N GLY A 895 17.24 11.99 -7.27
CA GLY A 895 17.47 13.41 -6.97
C GLY A 895 16.86 13.89 -5.65
N VAL A 896 16.00 13.10 -5.01
CA VAL A 896 15.48 13.41 -3.67
C VAL A 896 16.57 13.12 -2.63
N SER A 897 16.85 14.11 -1.79
CA SER A 897 17.75 13.93 -0.64
C SER A 897 17.07 13.03 0.41
N PRO A 898 17.74 11.95 0.89
CA PRO A 898 17.15 11.02 1.84
C PRO A 898 17.21 11.59 3.27
N ILE A 899 16.49 12.69 3.49
CA ILE A 899 16.39 13.41 4.75
C ILE A 899 14.95 13.35 5.24
N LEU A 900 14.81 13.08 6.54
CA LEU A 900 13.53 13.05 7.26
C LEU A 900 13.04 14.46 7.59
N GLY A 901 11.74 14.61 7.80
CA GLY A 901 11.13 15.89 8.13
C GLY A 901 9.69 15.75 8.61
N PRO A 902 8.95 16.86 8.71
CA PRO A 902 7.60 16.87 9.28
C PRO A 902 6.54 16.30 8.34
N GLU A 903 6.88 16.03 7.08
CA GLU A 903 6.01 15.33 6.13
C GLU A 903 6.44 13.87 5.99
N MET A 904 5.50 12.95 6.21
CA MET A 904 5.70 11.50 6.08
C MET A 904 6.03 11.10 4.64
N LYS A 905 7.01 10.21 4.47
CA LYS A 905 7.45 9.64 3.19
C LYS A 905 7.55 8.11 3.19
N SER A 906 7.53 7.46 4.34
CA SER A 906 7.64 6.00 4.44
C SER A 906 6.45 5.28 3.80
N THR A 907 6.70 4.07 3.29
CA THR A 907 5.67 3.23 2.64
C THR A 907 5.25 2.04 3.49
N GLY A 908 6.06 1.63 4.46
CA GLY A 908 5.79 0.48 5.31
C GLY A 908 6.69 0.45 6.54
N GLU A 909 6.51 -0.59 7.35
CA GLU A 909 7.18 -0.75 8.64
C GLU A 909 7.62 -2.19 8.90
N SER A 910 8.54 -2.34 9.84
CA SER A 910 9.02 -3.60 10.39
C SER A 910 9.01 -3.55 11.92
N MET A 911 8.90 -4.72 12.56
CA MET A 911 8.94 -4.86 14.01
C MET A 911 10.10 -5.75 14.44
N GLY A 912 10.93 -5.25 15.35
CA GLY A 912 11.94 -6.00 16.07
C GLY A 912 11.55 -6.22 17.53
N ILE A 913 11.76 -7.42 18.05
CA ILE A 913 11.37 -7.81 19.40
C ILE A 913 12.58 -8.38 20.13
N ASP A 914 12.86 -7.88 21.33
CA ASP A 914 13.89 -8.45 22.21
C ASP A 914 13.65 -8.06 23.68
N ALA A 915 14.40 -8.66 24.59
CA ALA A 915 14.43 -8.25 26.00
C ALA A 915 15.30 -7.00 26.23
N ASP A 916 16.25 -6.73 25.32
CA ASP A 916 17.04 -5.50 25.27
C ASP A 916 16.47 -4.53 24.22
N PRO A 917 16.15 -3.27 24.55
CA PRO A 917 15.58 -2.32 23.60
C PRO A 917 16.50 -2.04 22.41
N TYR A 918 17.82 -2.11 22.59
CA TYR A 918 18.79 -1.84 21.54
C TYR A 918 18.96 -3.04 20.60
N LEU A 919 18.78 -4.27 21.10
CA LEU A 919 18.69 -5.47 20.23
C LEU A 919 17.36 -5.50 19.47
N ALA A 920 16.25 -5.08 20.09
CA ALA A 920 14.97 -4.91 19.41
C ALA A 920 15.11 -3.88 18.27
N PHE A 921 15.76 -2.75 18.51
CA PHE A 921 16.07 -1.73 17.49
C PHE A 921 16.97 -2.29 16.38
N TYR A 922 18.02 -3.03 16.73
CA TYR A 922 18.90 -3.67 15.73
C TYR A 922 18.12 -4.62 14.82
N ARG A 923 17.21 -5.43 15.38
CA ARG A 923 16.33 -6.32 14.59
C ARG A 923 15.36 -5.54 13.70
N ALA A 924 14.76 -4.47 14.20
CA ALA A 924 13.85 -3.63 13.41
C ALA A 924 14.59 -3.01 12.20
N GLN A 925 15.80 -2.50 12.40
CA GLN A 925 16.66 -1.99 11.31
C GLN A 925 16.93 -3.05 10.24
N LEU A 926 17.32 -4.27 10.64
CA LEU A 926 17.50 -5.39 9.71
C LEU A 926 16.19 -5.73 8.97
N GLY A 927 15.05 -5.71 9.67
CA GLY A 927 13.71 -5.94 9.12
C GLY A 927 13.29 -4.90 8.09
N ALA A 928 13.73 -3.65 8.26
CA ALA A 928 13.53 -2.54 7.33
C ALA A 928 14.53 -2.53 6.14
N LYS A 929 15.43 -3.52 6.06
CA LYS A 929 16.53 -3.65 5.09
C LYS A 929 17.65 -2.62 5.27
N SER A 930 17.85 -2.15 6.49
CA SER A 930 19.00 -1.34 6.91
C SER A 930 19.99 -2.24 7.66
N TYR A 931 21.01 -2.73 6.94
CA TYR A 931 21.98 -3.70 7.47
C TYR A 931 23.11 -3.01 8.21
N LEU A 932 22.90 -2.70 9.49
CA LEU A 932 23.91 -2.07 10.35
C LEU A 932 25.17 -2.97 10.49
N PRO A 933 26.38 -2.45 10.24
CA PRO A 933 27.60 -3.26 10.29
C PRO A 933 28.09 -3.49 11.73
N LEU A 934 28.58 -4.70 12.00
CA LEU A 934 29.25 -5.07 13.27
C LEU A 934 30.78 -4.91 13.22
N SER A 935 31.32 -4.57 12.05
CA SER A 935 32.76 -4.32 11.82
C SER A 935 32.93 -3.42 10.60
N GLY A 936 34.09 -2.77 10.47
CA GLY A 936 34.37 -1.90 9.34
C GLY A 936 34.56 -0.44 9.76
N THR A 937 34.28 0.49 8.86
CA THR A 937 34.48 1.92 9.04
C THR A 937 33.15 2.68 9.07
N ALA A 938 32.95 3.50 10.11
CA ALA A 938 31.85 4.45 10.20
C ALA A 938 32.34 5.89 9.95
N LEU A 939 31.68 6.62 9.05
CA LEU A 939 31.92 8.04 8.83
C LEU A 939 30.85 8.87 9.55
N LEU A 940 31.29 9.79 10.41
CA LEU A 940 30.42 10.67 11.19
C LEU A 940 30.59 12.13 10.75
N LEU A 941 29.53 12.73 10.21
CA LEU A 941 29.47 14.11 9.74
C LEU A 941 28.44 14.91 10.55
N GLY A 942 28.87 16.06 11.08
CA GLY A 942 28.05 16.98 11.87
C GLY A 942 28.40 17.02 13.36
N ASP A 943 27.83 18.01 14.05
CA ASP A 943 28.13 18.30 15.45
C ASP A 943 27.36 17.39 16.43
N GLY A 944 27.93 17.19 17.62
CA GLY A 944 27.28 16.45 18.72
C GLY A 944 27.32 14.93 18.59
N LEU A 945 28.29 14.38 17.85
CA LEU A 945 28.45 12.95 17.60
C LEU A 945 29.62 12.29 18.37
N ASP A 946 30.16 12.95 19.39
CA ASP A 946 31.35 12.47 20.11
C ASP A 946 31.07 11.21 20.95
N GLU A 947 29.92 11.15 21.60
CA GLU A 947 29.48 9.97 22.34
C GLU A 947 29.18 8.79 21.39
N VAL A 948 28.56 9.07 20.24
CA VAL A 948 28.32 8.10 19.16
C VAL A 948 29.66 7.53 18.68
N ALA A 949 30.64 8.39 18.41
CA ALA A 949 31.99 7.98 18.00
C ALA A 949 32.65 7.07 19.04
N SER A 950 32.60 7.45 20.32
CA SER A 950 33.16 6.64 21.42
C SER A 950 32.48 5.28 21.54
N THR A 951 31.16 5.22 21.37
CA THR A 951 30.38 3.98 21.48
C THR A 951 30.70 3.03 20.33
N LEU A 952 30.76 3.54 19.09
CA LEU A 952 31.12 2.75 17.90
C LEU A 952 32.56 2.24 17.95
N GLN A 953 33.51 3.06 18.41
CA GLN A 953 34.90 2.63 18.64
C GLN A 953 34.97 1.54 19.70
N GLY A 954 34.20 1.67 20.79
CA GLY A 954 34.07 0.65 21.83
C GLY A 954 33.48 -0.68 21.32
N ALA A 955 32.59 -0.63 20.32
CA ALA A 955 32.03 -1.81 19.66
C ALA A 955 32.97 -2.43 18.61
N GLY A 956 34.07 -1.76 18.26
CA GLY A 956 35.11 -2.27 17.36
C GLY A 956 35.11 -1.70 15.94
N LEU A 957 34.29 -0.67 15.65
CA LEU A 957 34.34 0.01 14.35
C LEU A 957 35.45 1.07 14.31
N ASN A 958 36.06 1.23 13.14
CA ASN A 958 36.94 2.35 12.85
C ASN A 958 36.09 3.60 12.59
N VAL A 959 36.25 4.66 13.38
CA VAL A 959 35.46 5.90 13.23
C VAL A 959 36.31 7.00 12.58
N ILE A 960 35.82 7.54 11.47
CA ILE A 960 36.43 8.64 10.73
C ILE A 960 35.47 9.84 10.69
N ARG A 961 36.03 11.05 10.48
CA ARG A 961 35.27 12.33 10.40
C ARG A 961 35.41 13.03 9.05
N GLU A 962 36.24 12.49 8.17
CA GLU A 962 36.46 12.99 6.81
C GLU A 962 36.50 11.79 5.86
N GLN A 963 35.96 11.96 4.66
CA GLN A 963 35.98 10.92 3.63
C GLN A 963 37.32 10.91 2.88
N ASP A 964 37.89 9.73 2.67
CA ASP A 964 39.09 9.57 1.83
C ASP A 964 38.70 9.25 0.38
N GLY A 965 38.77 10.27 -0.48
CA GLY A 965 38.43 10.17 -1.90
C GLY A 965 36.98 9.74 -2.13
N ASN A 966 36.80 8.74 -3.01
CA ASN A 966 35.47 8.20 -3.38
C ASN A 966 35.10 6.93 -2.62
N THR A 967 35.91 6.51 -1.64
CA THR A 967 35.62 5.30 -0.85
C THR A 967 34.46 5.58 0.10
N LEU A 968 33.43 4.73 0.06
CA LEU A 968 32.31 4.85 0.98
C LEU A 968 32.60 4.08 2.28
N PRO A 969 32.11 4.57 3.43
CA PRO A 969 32.17 3.84 4.69
C PRO A 969 31.22 2.63 4.66
N ASP A 970 31.35 1.74 5.65
CA ASP A 970 30.38 0.67 5.90
C ASP A 970 29.12 1.19 6.61
N LEU A 971 29.23 2.33 7.31
CA LEU A 971 28.12 3.06 7.92
C LEU A 971 28.32 4.58 7.74
N LEU A 972 27.30 5.28 7.24
CA LEU A 972 27.30 6.74 7.16
C LEU A 972 26.33 7.33 8.17
N ILE A 973 26.85 8.10 9.12
CA ILE A 973 26.06 8.96 10.01
C ILE A 973 26.30 10.40 9.57
N ASP A 974 25.30 11.04 8.94
CA ASP A 974 25.41 12.41 8.45
C ASP A 974 24.18 13.22 8.86
N VAL A 975 24.35 14.04 9.91
CA VAL A 975 23.31 14.94 10.44
C VAL A 975 23.36 16.34 9.81
N THR A 976 24.22 16.55 8.80
CA THR A 976 24.34 17.82 8.06
C THR A 976 23.45 17.87 6.83
N GLY A 977 22.98 16.71 6.35
CA GLY A 977 22.16 16.60 5.15
C GLY A 977 22.96 16.72 3.85
N SER A 978 24.22 16.26 3.83
CA SER A 978 25.08 16.43 2.67
C SER A 978 24.65 15.55 1.49
N PRO A 979 25.08 15.87 0.24
CA PRO A 979 24.84 15.01 -0.92
C PRO A 979 25.40 13.59 -0.80
N LEU A 980 26.32 13.34 0.16
CA LEU A 980 26.90 12.03 0.39
C LEU A 980 25.86 11.01 0.84
N LEU A 981 24.82 11.43 1.57
CA LEU A 981 23.71 10.57 1.99
C LEU A 981 23.06 9.84 0.80
N ARG A 982 22.82 10.57 -0.29
CA ARG A 982 22.25 10.00 -1.51
C ARG A 982 23.18 8.97 -2.13
N THR A 983 24.47 9.31 -2.21
CA THR A 983 25.49 8.42 -2.78
C THR A 983 25.63 7.13 -1.96
N ALA A 984 25.62 7.24 -0.63
CA ALA A 984 25.67 6.09 0.27
C ALA A 984 24.44 5.18 0.10
N LEU A 985 23.24 5.77 0.08
CA LEU A 985 22.00 5.04 -0.13
C LEU A 985 21.99 4.28 -1.47
N GLU A 986 22.37 4.92 -2.57
CA GLU A 986 22.44 4.30 -3.90
C GLU A 986 23.46 3.16 -3.98
N ARG A 987 24.45 3.14 -3.09
CA ARG A 987 25.49 2.11 -3.02
C ARG A 987 25.23 1.06 -1.94
N GLY A 988 24.04 1.08 -1.32
CA GLY A 988 23.65 0.10 -0.30
C GLY A 988 24.33 0.28 1.05
N VAL A 989 24.95 1.44 1.31
CA VAL A 989 25.53 1.76 2.62
C VAL A 989 24.41 2.25 3.54
N PRO A 990 24.24 1.68 4.75
CA PRO A 990 23.25 2.16 5.72
C PRO A 990 23.54 3.62 6.09
N ILE A 991 22.49 4.44 6.09
CA ILE A 991 22.55 5.87 6.38
C ILE A 991 21.75 6.21 7.64
N VAL A 992 22.25 7.17 8.42
CA VAL A 992 21.55 7.75 9.57
C VAL A 992 21.61 9.27 9.46
N SER A 993 20.46 9.94 9.45
CA SER A 993 20.35 11.39 9.19
C SER A 993 19.97 12.25 10.40
N THR A 994 19.72 11.66 11.58
CA THR A 994 19.36 12.38 12.80
C THR A 994 20.32 12.05 13.93
N ARG A 995 20.49 12.97 14.89
CA ARG A 995 21.43 12.79 16.00
C ARG A 995 20.93 11.71 16.96
N GLU A 996 19.63 11.67 17.19
CA GLU A 996 18.99 10.76 18.12
C GLU A 996 19.05 9.32 17.59
N ALA A 997 18.75 9.11 16.30
CA ALA A 997 18.94 7.82 15.65
C ALA A 997 20.41 7.38 15.63
N ALA A 998 21.37 8.31 15.54
CA ALA A 998 22.79 7.98 15.63
C ALA A 998 23.17 7.43 17.02
N VAL A 999 22.60 7.98 18.09
CA VAL A 999 22.79 7.46 19.46
C VAL A 999 22.23 6.05 19.56
N TRP A 1000 20.97 5.84 19.14
CA TRP A 1000 20.33 4.52 19.14
C TRP A 1000 21.09 3.49 18.29
N THR A 1001 21.51 3.87 17.08
CA THR A 1001 22.31 3.03 16.18
C THR A 1001 23.61 2.60 16.84
N SER A 1002 24.34 3.51 17.48
CA SER A 1002 25.60 3.16 18.14
C SER A 1002 25.41 2.18 19.31
N LYS A 1003 24.35 2.36 20.10
CA LYS A 1003 24.00 1.45 21.20
C LYS A 1003 23.51 0.09 20.69
N ALA A 1004 22.74 0.07 19.60
CA ALA A 1004 22.28 -1.15 18.95
C ALA A 1004 23.43 -1.98 18.39
N ILE A 1005 24.40 -1.35 17.73
CA ILE A 1005 25.62 -2.03 17.26
C ILE A 1005 26.42 -2.57 18.46
N ALA A 1006 26.59 -1.77 19.52
CA ALA A 1006 27.29 -2.21 20.72
C ALA A 1006 26.60 -3.40 21.42
N ALA A 1007 25.26 -3.42 21.48
CA ALA A 1007 24.49 -4.51 22.05
C ALA A 1007 24.54 -5.76 21.16
N ALA A 1008 24.46 -5.60 19.84
CA ALA A 1008 24.52 -6.71 18.88
C ALA A 1008 25.90 -7.38 18.85
N GLN A 1009 26.97 -6.65 19.21
CA GLN A 1009 28.33 -7.16 19.22
C GLN A 1009 28.50 -8.31 20.22
N GLY A 1010 28.66 -9.53 19.71
CA GLY A 1010 28.80 -10.76 20.51
C GLY A 1010 27.48 -11.36 21.01
N SER A 1011 26.33 -10.77 20.64
CA SER A 1011 25.02 -11.31 21.00
C SER A 1011 24.59 -12.46 20.07
N GLU A 1012 24.13 -13.57 20.66
CA GLU A 1012 23.44 -14.61 19.91
C GLU A 1012 22.00 -14.15 19.63
N LEU A 1013 21.75 -13.48 18.49
CA LEU A 1013 20.40 -13.05 18.07
C LEU A 1013 19.49 -14.27 17.83
N ARG A 1014 18.90 -14.84 18.89
CA ARG A 1014 18.00 -16.01 18.83
C ARG A 1014 16.65 -15.62 18.23
N VAL A 1015 15.95 -16.56 17.62
CA VAL A 1015 14.59 -16.36 17.09
C VAL A 1015 13.56 -16.92 18.06
N ARG A 1016 12.40 -16.27 18.17
CA ARG A 1016 11.29 -16.71 19.00
C ARG A 1016 9.97 -16.26 18.36
N SER A 1017 8.96 -17.14 18.36
CA SER A 1017 7.66 -16.80 17.79
C SER A 1017 6.94 -15.73 18.63
N LEU A 1018 6.05 -14.96 18.01
CA LEU A 1018 5.22 -13.98 18.70
C LEU A 1018 4.38 -14.65 19.80
N GLN A 1019 3.82 -15.82 19.52
CA GLN A 1019 3.07 -16.62 20.49
C GLN A 1019 3.93 -16.98 21.72
N ASP A 1020 5.18 -17.36 21.51
CA ASP A 1020 6.10 -17.65 22.62
C ASP A 1020 6.44 -16.39 23.41
N TRP A 1021 6.71 -15.27 22.74
CA TRP A 1021 6.99 -13.98 23.39
C TRP A 1021 5.83 -13.57 24.32
N GLN A 1022 4.59 -13.75 23.85
CA GLN A 1022 3.38 -13.34 24.55
C GLN A 1022 3.00 -14.22 25.74
N THR A 1023 3.42 -15.49 25.77
CA THR A 1023 3.02 -16.44 26.82
C THR A 1023 3.93 -16.43 28.07
N GLN A 1024 5.04 -15.70 28.08
CA GLN A 1024 6.08 -15.64 29.15
C GLN A 1024 6.66 -17.00 29.64
N GLU A 1025 6.04 -18.14 29.34
CA GLU A 1025 6.40 -19.47 29.86
C GLU A 1025 7.73 -20.02 29.32
N ALA A 1026 8.31 -19.44 28.25
CA ALA A 1026 9.57 -19.93 27.68
C ALA A 1026 10.86 -19.36 28.31
N VAL A 1027 10.79 -18.54 29.38
CA VAL A 1027 11.99 -17.91 30.01
C VAL A 1027 12.67 -18.84 31.05
N ALA A 1028 12.42 -20.14 31.03
CA ALA A 1028 12.99 -21.13 31.97
C ALA A 1028 13.80 -22.28 31.31
N GLY A 1029 14.32 -22.08 30.08
CA GLY A 1029 15.11 -23.07 29.33
C GLY A 1029 16.60 -22.73 29.21
#